data_AF-A0A9N9T3Y0-F1
#
_entry.id   AF-A0A9N9T3Y0-F1
#
_cell.length_a   1.000
_cell.length_b   1.000
_cell.length_c   1.000
_cell.angle_alpha   90.00
_cell.angle_beta   90.00
_cell.angle_gamma   90.00
#
_symmetry.space_group_name_H-M   'P 1'
#
loop_
_entity.id
_entity.type
_entity.pdbx_description
1 polymer ?
#
loop_
_entity_poly.entity_id
_entity_poly.type
_entity_poly.pdbx_seq_one_letter_code
_entity_poly.pdbx_strand_id
1 'polypeptide(L)'
;MTIKVSIVERDEREEQNLITRKNTRDQQIHLPEPSSLQDFYDRLTFHPNCGTHAEVINNNRTAHRPNAADDFNNGVVLTARPLKTGELFEVRLDRVVTKWAGSIEIGVTTHSAVDLDFPFTMTNVRSGTWMMTGSGIMHNGTIVLEQYGVNLDRLQVGDRVGVLRKENGLLHFFVNGVDQGCAASNVPEKIYGVIDLYGQAVEATIIDAYDYASPDTLNSSLSNTTLYSDLRFHHIHGKNARIVNNGLTALRPRPLAEFNDAIVFSSRPLRDGELFEICLDSIVDRWSGSIELGVTSVRPDEIDLPSTATDLYRDTWMLSGSSIMINGKTIKNNYSCDLDVLTSGIKLGVMRSADKSLEFYKNGVAQGVACVVPHNNIYAVVDLYGQCAQVSIPCATPTGALTTAGIETSHRSDTSASLQATSVVQPPIESDLHRFSEIHSKGVTLDERGRLATRSKDFSSSIVFSATPLHQDEMFEISLMSISKHMAGTLSVGVTEVTPALFSNTVPAKCYYLSGTELRYQNKILQFFTPSLNWLNCNDRIGLLKTSDSTVKVFINGEELSISFPPLSETIYAVFDLRGSCAEIGVTSHKANMSPLNSVRLQDSIELVLDQEPIPESNEFKETPPQISTSPVFYEFHENHGRNIELINNKTTARRVASYNQGITIIQKPLEPNSKVEVIIEELESRWKSSLIVGLIVGIPERLNLPVNALAMKPPSCIIANDWLAINGVKSCSNYGERLGNLTIGDKVGLILTESRCLQISINGIEEEPLALNFPMGQSIYAIFDLYGQCQQIKILNKVAQDEQVIKKSIDCEKADLESCEKEGSETKLTLPIPSASTSVTSSVIMKTSHINTPLKSCPYKEEVEKFKKKLLLPDHYFNVEEPICYCQYCSKARSSDEKENLLGWVKFPLSISENMSTDKWHYAFYFTKLGGVRCILDRGQPLTKGQAKWCNFTGQKADDVQIVFYPSLQTIVTKGYKTENNREVYAAFQLLVKPGAYSISRDTDITEWSTKESGALVLNALLLKIQ
;
A
#
# COMPACT_ATOMS: atom_id res chain seq x y z
N MET A 1 -62.37 3.25 43.77
CA MET A 1 -62.92 3.26 42.40
C MET A 1 -62.47 1.98 41.72
N THR A 2 -63.42 1.09 41.46
CA THR A 2 -63.18 -0.26 40.95
C THR A 2 -63.53 -0.25 39.46
N ILE A 3 -62.58 -0.56 38.58
CA ILE A 3 -62.85 -0.69 37.14
C ILE A 3 -62.82 -2.18 36.79
N LYS A 4 -63.97 -2.67 36.33
CA LYS A 4 -64.21 -4.00 35.75
C LYS A 4 -63.59 -4.07 34.35
N VAL A 5 -62.96 -5.20 34.01
CA VAL A 5 -62.66 -5.59 32.63
C VAL A 5 -63.46 -6.85 32.31
N SER A 6 -64.27 -6.78 31.26
CA SER A 6 -65.09 -7.86 30.71
C SER A 6 -64.25 -8.78 29.83
N ILE A 7 -64.38 -10.09 30.05
CA ILE A 7 -63.84 -11.14 29.18
C ILE A 7 -64.73 -11.22 27.94
N VAL A 8 -64.14 -11.10 26.76
CA VAL A 8 -64.78 -11.43 25.47
C VAL A 8 -64.32 -12.85 25.11
N GLU A 9 -65.28 -13.76 24.98
CA GLU A 9 -65.07 -15.16 24.59
C GLU A 9 -64.42 -15.26 23.20
N ARG A 10 -63.47 -16.18 23.06
CA ARG A 10 -62.81 -16.51 21.78
C ARG A 10 -63.77 -17.26 20.87
N ASP A 11 -63.73 -16.89 19.60
CA ASP A 11 -64.59 -17.34 18.50
C ASP A 11 -64.32 -18.83 18.15
N GLU A 12 -65.33 -19.69 18.27
CA GLU A 12 -65.27 -21.17 18.08
C GLU A 12 -64.88 -21.59 16.64
N ARG A 13 -64.82 -20.64 15.70
CA ARG A 13 -64.44 -20.89 14.29
C ARG A 13 -62.95 -21.16 14.06
N GLU A 14 -62.06 -20.66 14.90
CA GLU A 14 -60.62 -20.90 14.75
C GLU A 14 -60.22 -22.31 15.22
N GLU A 15 -60.90 -22.84 16.23
CA GLU A 15 -60.58 -24.15 16.81
C GLU A 15 -61.02 -25.30 15.90
N GLN A 16 -62.14 -25.12 15.18
CA GLN A 16 -62.63 -26.11 14.22
C GLN A 16 -61.75 -26.20 12.96
N ASN A 17 -61.09 -25.10 12.55
CA ASN A 17 -60.13 -25.11 11.45
C ASN A 17 -58.79 -25.78 11.79
N LEU A 18 -58.42 -25.84 13.08
CA LEU A 18 -57.23 -26.56 13.55
C LEU A 18 -57.41 -28.08 13.53
N ILE A 19 -58.64 -28.56 13.80
CA ILE A 19 -58.93 -30.01 13.87
C ILE A 19 -59.00 -30.63 12.47
N THR A 20 -59.56 -29.91 11.48
CA THR A 20 -59.64 -30.38 10.09
C THR A 20 -58.27 -30.48 9.42
N ARG A 21 -57.30 -29.62 9.79
CA ARG A 21 -55.91 -29.70 9.31
C ARG A 21 -55.10 -30.84 9.94
N LYS A 22 -55.51 -31.33 11.11
CA LYS A 22 -54.82 -32.44 11.80
C LYS A 22 -55.19 -33.80 11.22
N ASN A 23 -56.44 -33.99 10.80
CA ASN A 23 -56.93 -35.28 10.30
C ASN A 23 -56.54 -35.59 8.84
N THR A 24 -56.19 -34.60 8.02
CA THR A 24 -55.76 -34.84 6.61
C THR A 24 -54.30 -35.27 6.50
N ARG A 25 -53.54 -35.31 7.61
CA ARG A 25 -52.11 -35.65 7.60
C ARG A 25 -51.83 -37.15 7.82
N ASP A 26 -52.81 -37.91 8.30
CA ASP A 26 -52.62 -39.33 8.70
C ASP A 26 -53.13 -40.36 7.68
N GLN A 27 -53.54 -39.96 6.46
CA GLN A 27 -53.92 -40.91 5.41
C GLN A 27 -53.42 -40.47 4.02
N GLN A 28 -52.23 -40.94 3.61
CA GLN A 28 -52.04 -41.45 2.25
C GLN A 28 -50.76 -42.27 2.07
N ILE A 29 -50.91 -43.32 1.26
CA ILE A 29 -50.05 -44.48 1.03
C ILE A 29 -49.14 -44.25 -0.18
N HIS A 30 -47.95 -44.85 -0.12
CA HIS A 30 -46.82 -44.91 -1.06
C HIS A 30 -47.14 -44.96 -2.57
N LEU A 31 -46.55 -44.02 -3.32
CA LEU A 31 -46.07 -44.17 -4.70
C LEU A 31 -44.66 -43.53 -4.78
N PRO A 32 -43.71 -44.05 -5.59
CA PRO A 32 -42.33 -43.55 -5.61
C PRO A 32 -42.23 -42.28 -6.47
N GLU A 33 -41.97 -41.14 -5.81
CA GLU A 33 -41.63 -39.87 -6.45
C GLU A 33 -40.12 -39.75 -6.76
N PRO A 34 -39.73 -38.96 -7.79
CA PRO A 34 -38.33 -38.74 -8.12
C PRO A 34 -37.64 -38.01 -6.97
N SER A 35 -36.47 -38.50 -6.58
CA SER A 35 -35.62 -38.02 -5.48
C SER A 35 -35.66 -36.50 -5.31
N SER A 36 -36.29 -36.06 -4.22
CA SER A 36 -36.21 -34.69 -3.71
C SER A 36 -34.75 -34.31 -3.47
N LEU A 37 -34.35 -33.11 -3.90
CA LEU A 37 -33.07 -32.47 -3.58
C LEU A 37 -32.96 -32.26 -2.06
N GLN A 38 -32.57 -33.31 -1.33
CA GLN A 38 -32.49 -33.33 0.13
C GLN A 38 -31.22 -32.64 0.67
N ASP A 39 -30.26 -32.27 -0.19
CA ASP A 39 -28.92 -31.86 0.25
C ASP A 39 -28.72 -30.34 0.46
N PHE A 40 -29.67 -29.47 0.07
CA PHE A 40 -29.44 -28.00 0.05
C PHE A 40 -29.92 -27.21 1.28
N TYR A 41 -30.60 -27.84 2.24
CA TYR A 41 -31.08 -27.20 3.48
C TYR A 41 -30.18 -27.43 4.69
N ASP A 42 -29.06 -28.14 4.51
CA ASP A 42 -28.21 -28.60 5.61
C ASP A 42 -26.90 -27.80 5.73
N ARG A 43 -26.97 -26.49 5.46
CA ARG A 43 -25.82 -25.57 5.55
C ARG A 43 -25.51 -25.30 7.02
N LEU A 44 -24.23 -25.38 7.41
CA LEU A 44 -23.81 -25.12 8.77
C LEU A 44 -23.94 -23.62 9.10
N THR A 45 -24.63 -23.32 10.20
CA THR A 45 -24.84 -21.96 10.73
C THR A 45 -24.52 -21.93 12.22
N PHE A 46 -24.35 -20.75 12.78
CA PHE A 46 -24.35 -20.54 14.24
C PHE A 46 -25.78 -20.64 14.80
N HIS A 47 -25.88 -21.03 16.06
CA HIS A 47 -27.11 -21.06 16.81
C HIS A 47 -27.42 -19.66 17.39
N PRO A 48 -28.65 -19.15 17.31
CA PRO A 48 -29.00 -17.82 17.85
C PRO A 48 -28.88 -17.72 19.37
N ASN A 49 -29.00 -18.84 20.10
CA ASN A 49 -28.69 -18.88 21.53
C ASN A 49 -27.17 -18.92 21.70
N CYS A 50 -26.60 -17.84 22.25
CA CYS A 50 -25.17 -17.62 22.43
C CYS A 50 -24.88 -16.89 23.74
N GLY A 51 -23.59 -16.66 24.03
CA GLY A 51 -23.13 -15.93 25.21
C GLY A 51 -23.69 -14.52 25.30
N THR A 52 -23.74 -13.96 26.51
CA THR A 52 -24.47 -12.70 26.80
C THR A 52 -23.92 -11.46 26.10
N HIS A 53 -22.67 -11.50 25.61
CA HIS A 53 -22.08 -10.41 24.83
C HIS A 53 -21.88 -10.77 23.35
N ALA A 54 -22.33 -11.94 22.92
CA ALA A 54 -22.33 -12.32 21.52
C ALA A 54 -23.71 -12.14 20.90
N GLU A 55 -23.73 -11.77 19.64
CA GLU A 55 -24.90 -11.80 18.76
C GLU A 55 -24.55 -12.58 17.51
N VAL A 56 -25.55 -13.20 16.89
CA VAL A 56 -25.37 -13.85 15.59
C VAL A 56 -26.08 -13.02 14.53
N ILE A 57 -25.30 -12.54 13.56
CA ILE A 57 -25.74 -11.68 12.46
C ILE A 57 -25.52 -12.37 11.11
N ASN A 58 -25.83 -11.67 10.02
CA ASN A 58 -25.60 -12.16 8.65
C ASN A 58 -26.23 -13.54 8.39
N ASN A 59 -27.55 -13.67 8.60
CA ASN A 59 -28.29 -14.93 8.42
C ASN A 59 -27.72 -16.11 9.22
N ASN A 60 -27.34 -15.85 10.47
CA ASN A 60 -26.74 -16.82 11.39
C ASN A 60 -25.36 -17.35 10.95
N ARG A 61 -24.64 -16.61 10.11
CA ARG A 61 -23.31 -17.02 9.62
C ARG A 61 -22.16 -16.31 10.31
N THR A 62 -22.43 -15.19 10.96
CA THR A 62 -21.42 -14.36 11.58
C THR A 62 -21.71 -14.23 13.06
N ALA A 63 -20.75 -14.61 13.90
CA ALA A 63 -20.75 -14.30 15.31
C ALA A 63 -20.13 -12.91 15.49
N HIS A 64 -20.77 -12.06 16.29
CA HIS A 64 -20.39 -10.67 16.47
C HIS A 64 -20.44 -10.27 17.95
N ARG A 65 -19.43 -9.56 18.44
CA ARG A 65 -19.37 -8.98 19.78
C ARG A 65 -19.54 -7.45 19.69
N PRO A 66 -20.76 -6.90 19.81
CA PRO A 66 -21.04 -5.50 19.51
C PRO A 66 -20.30 -4.50 20.40
N ASN A 67 -20.10 -4.83 21.68
CA ASN A 67 -19.44 -3.95 22.66
C ASN A 67 -17.97 -4.32 22.89
N ALA A 68 -17.29 -4.86 21.88
CA ALA A 68 -15.92 -5.36 22.01
C ALA A 68 -14.87 -4.33 22.46
N ALA A 69 -15.17 -3.03 22.38
CA ALA A 69 -14.31 -1.98 22.95
C ALA A 69 -14.39 -1.92 24.48
N ASP A 70 -15.48 -2.38 25.08
CA ASP A 70 -15.77 -2.30 26.52
C ASP A 70 -15.71 -3.66 27.23
N ASP A 71 -15.85 -4.76 26.49
CA ASP A 71 -15.73 -6.14 26.97
C ASP A 71 -14.81 -7.03 26.10
N PHE A 72 -14.36 -8.15 26.68
CA PHE A 72 -13.39 -9.08 26.07
C PHE A 72 -13.77 -10.55 26.15
N ASN A 73 -14.94 -10.88 26.68
CA ASN A 73 -15.36 -12.25 26.97
C ASN A 73 -16.90 -12.36 26.92
N ASN A 74 -17.44 -13.53 27.30
CA ASN A 74 -18.86 -13.91 27.10
C ASN A 74 -19.26 -13.99 25.62
N GLY A 75 -18.29 -14.28 24.75
CA GLY A 75 -18.44 -14.30 23.29
C GLY A 75 -18.68 -15.69 22.70
N VAL A 76 -19.14 -16.67 23.49
CA VAL A 76 -19.24 -18.07 23.08
C VAL A 76 -20.44 -18.31 22.17
N VAL A 77 -20.21 -18.92 21.00
CA VAL A 77 -21.24 -19.24 20.00
C VAL A 77 -21.05 -20.67 19.49
N LEU A 78 -22.14 -21.46 19.46
CA LEU A 78 -22.15 -22.84 18.99
C LEU A 78 -22.78 -22.94 17.60
N THR A 79 -22.47 -24.01 16.86
CA THR A 79 -23.18 -24.36 15.62
C THR A 79 -24.64 -24.75 15.91
N ALA A 80 -25.55 -24.42 15.00
CA ALA A 80 -26.99 -24.69 15.14
C ALA A 80 -27.36 -26.17 15.10
N ARG A 81 -26.49 -27.00 14.51
CA ARG A 81 -26.62 -28.45 14.46
C ARG A 81 -25.28 -29.13 14.77
N PRO A 82 -25.29 -30.43 15.12
CA PRO A 82 -24.07 -31.21 15.22
C PRO A 82 -23.30 -31.21 13.90
N LEU A 83 -21.98 -31.26 14.00
CA LEU A 83 -21.09 -31.47 12.87
C LEU A 83 -21.27 -32.90 12.36
N LYS A 84 -21.34 -33.07 11.05
CA LYS A 84 -21.27 -34.39 10.42
C LYS A 84 -19.85 -34.92 10.50
N THR A 85 -19.70 -36.24 10.49
CA THR A 85 -18.39 -36.86 10.42
C THR A 85 -17.66 -36.41 9.15
N GLY A 86 -16.42 -35.94 9.29
CA GLY A 86 -15.61 -35.41 8.18
C GLY A 86 -15.98 -34.00 7.73
N GLU A 87 -16.94 -33.33 8.36
CA GLU A 87 -17.30 -31.94 8.06
C GLU A 87 -16.30 -30.98 8.72
N LEU A 88 -15.74 -30.07 7.92
CA LEU A 88 -14.88 -28.98 8.41
C LEU A 88 -15.76 -27.82 8.85
N PHE A 89 -15.67 -27.46 10.13
CA PHE A 89 -16.22 -26.22 10.64
C PHE A 89 -15.09 -25.18 10.65
N GLU A 90 -15.10 -24.25 9.70
CA GLU A 90 -14.09 -23.18 9.54
C GLU A 90 -14.74 -21.80 9.63
N VAL A 91 -14.04 -20.85 10.26
CA VAL A 91 -14.46 -19.45 10.37
C VAL A 91 -13.33 -18.51 9.92
N ARG A 92 -13.69 -17.40 9.27
CA ARG A 92 -12.80 -16.26 8.98
C ARG A 92 -12.91 -15.25 10.11
N LEU A 93 -11.79 -14.71 10.57
CA LEU A 93 -11.80 -13.59 11.50
C LEU A 93 -12.03 -12.30 10.71
N ASP A 94 -13.19 -11.66 10.87
CA ASP A 94 -13.57 -10.49 10.07
C ASP A 94 -13.19 -9.17 10.75
N ARG A 95 -13.12 -9.15 12.09
CA ARG A 95 -12.78 -7.94 12.82
C ARG A 95 -12.09 -8.24 14.15
N VAL A 96 -11.09 -7.42 14.48
CA VAL A 96 -10.36 -7.47 15.75
C VAL A 96 -10.27 -6.09 16.41
N VAL A 97 -10.13 -6.08 17.73
CA VAL A 97 -9.89 -4.88 18.54
C VAL A 97 -8.57 -5.03 19.28
N THR A 98 -7.77 -3.96 19.33
CA THR A 98 -6.39 -4.01 19.87
C THR A 98 -6.31 -3.77 21.38
N LYS A 99 -7.44 -3.55 22.05
CA LYS A 99 -7.50 -3.21 23.48
C LYS A 99 -7.22 -4.41 24.40
N TRP A 100 -7.56 -5.62 23.94
CA TRP A 100 -7.56 -6.82 24.77
C TRP A 100 -6.46 -7.79 24.33
N ALA A 101 -6.08 -8.72 25.20
CA ALA A 101 -5.15 -9.80 24.89
C ALA A 101 -5.94 -11.11 24.68
N GLY A 102 -5.34 -12.06 23.97
CA GLY A 102 -6.04 -13.25 23.47
C GLY A 102 -6.74 -12.97 22.13
N SER A 103 -7.04 -14.00 21.37
CA SER A 103 -7.82 -13.90 20.12
C SER A 103 -9.03 -14.84 20.19
N ILE A 104 -9.45 -15.36 19.04
CA ILE A 104 -10.51 -16.35 18.93
C ILE A 104 -10.05 -17.72 19.45
N GLU A 105 -10.92 -18.39 20.19
CA GLU A 105 -10.79 -19.82 20.49
C GLU A 105 -11.77 -20.61 19.63
N ILE A 106 -11.38 -21.80 19.19
CA ILE A 106 -12.25 -22.66 18.39
C ILE A 106 -12.17 -24.10 18.88
N GLY A 107 -13.25 -24.86 18.77
CA GLY A 107 -13.28 -26.22 19.24
C GLY A 107 -14.57 -26.95 18.94
N VAL A 108 -14.75 -28.06 19.63
CA VAL A 108 -15.96 -28.88 19.59
C VAL A 108 -16.45 -29.22 20.98
N THR A 109 -17.76 -29.41 21.11
CA THR A 109 -18.41 -29.75 22.39
C THR A 109 -19.51 -30.79 22.20
N THR A 110 -19.74 -31.64 23.20
CA THR A 110 -20.89 -32.55 23.23
C THR A 110 -22.19 -31.88 23.67
N HIS A 111 -22.10 -30.68 24.24
CA HIS A 111 -23.26 -29.92 24.72
C HIS A 111 -23.99 -29.22 23.57
N SER A 112 -25.32 -29.17 23.63
CA SER A 112 -26.12 -28.40 22.67
C SER A 112 -26.19 -26.93 23.09
N ALA A 113 -26.44 -26.03 22.14
CA ALA A 113 -26.63 -24.61 22.44
C ALA A 113 -27.87 -24.32 23.30
N VAL A 114 -28.79 -25.28 23.46
CA VAL A 114 -30.00 -25.14 24.29
C VAL A 114 -29.75 -25.61 25.72
N ASP A 115 -28.89 -26.61 25.90
CA ASP A 115 -28.61 -27.23 27.20
C ASP A 115 -27.39 -26.64 27.91
N LEU A 116 -26.57 -25.85 27.18
CA LEU A 116 -25.35 -25.25 27.70
C LEU A 116 -25.65 -23.91 28.39
N ASP A 117 -25.38 -23.83 29.68
CA ASP A 117 -25.24 -22.55 30.37
C ASP A 117 -23.94 -21.88 29.89
N PHE A 118 -24.08 -20.84 29.06
CA PHE A 118 -22.94 -20.20 28.41
C PHE A 118 -21.98 -19.58 29.43
N PRO A 119 -20.69 -20.02 29.45
CA PRO A 119 -19.69 -19.49 30.37
C PRO A 119 -19.09 -18.17 29.88
N PHE A 120 -18.31 -17.51 30.75
CA PHE A 120 -17.48 -16.36 30.36
C PHE A 120 -16.50 -16.68 29.23
N THR A 121 -16.01 -17.91 29.18
CA THR A 121 -15.19 -18.46 28.08
C THR A 121 -15.39 -19.97 28.01
N MET A 122 -15.32 -20.54 26.80
CA MET A 122 -15.58 -21.96 26.59
C MET A 122 -14.56 -22.87 27.31
N THR A 123 -13.35 -22.37 27.56
CA THR A 123 -12.31 -23.08 28.34
C THR A 123 -12.67 -23.32 29.81
N ASN A 124 -13.69 -22.63 30.36
CA ASN A 124 -14.17 -22.87 31.72
C ASN A 124 -15.08 -24.10 31.85
N VAL A 125 -15.58 -24.65 30.75
CA VAL A 125 -16.45 -25.83 30.79
C VAL A 125 -15.62 -27.08 31.08
N ARG A 126 -15.98 -27.78 32.16
CA ARG A 126 -15.23 -28.93 32.70
C ARG A 126 -15.72 -30.29 32.20
N SER A 127 -16.50 -30.33 31.12
CA SER A 127 -17.02 -31.59 30.57
C SER A 127 -17.30 -31.49 29.07
N GLY A 128 -16.97 -32.54 28.33
CA GLY A 128 -17.32 -32.71 26.92
C GLY A 128 -16.77 -31.68 25.94
N THR A 129 -15.66 -30.98 26.23
CA THR A 129 -15.13 -29.89 25.38
C THR A 129 -13.71 -30.12 24.91
N TRP A 130 -13.42 -29.86 23.64
CA TRP A 130 -12.07 -29.83 23.06
C TRP A 130 -11.86 -28.50 22.37
N MET A 131 -11.05 -27.63 22.97
CA MET A 131 -10.81 -26.26 22.50
C MET A 131 -9.35 -26.09 22.12
N MET A 132 -9.09 -25.41 21.01
CA MET A 132 -7.79 -24.82 20.70
C MET A 132 -7.80 -23.38 21.17
N THR A 133 -6.86 -23.04 22.05
CA THR A 133 -6.65 -21.69 22.58
C THR A 133 -5.17 -21.36 22.53
N GLY A 134 -4.83 -20.19 21.97
CA GLY A 134 -3.45 -19.83 21.67
C GLY A 134 -2.76 -20.92 20.83
N SER A 135 -1.70 -21.54 21.37
CA SER A 135 -0.98 -22.66 20.74
C SER A 135 -1.26 -24.03 21.37
N GLY A 136 -2.25 -24.14 22.26
CA GLY A 136 -2.53 -25.35 23.03
C GLY A 136 -3.92 -25.93 22.77
N ILE A 137 -4.06 -27.23 23.07
CA ILE A 137 -5.35 -27.93 23.11
C ILE A 137 -5.76 -28.11 24.56
N MET A 138 -6.98 -27.69 24.87
CA MET A 138 -7.65 -27.90 26.15
C MET A 138 -8.78 -28.90 26.01
N HIS A 139 -8.84 -29.86 26.92
CA HIS A 139 -9.95 -30.80 27.06
C HIS A 139 -10.56 -30.63 28.45
N ASN A 140 -11.86 -30.33 28.52
CA ASN A 140 -12.59 -30.13 29.78
C ASN A 140 -11.95 -29.06 30.69
N GLY A 141 -11.43 -27.99 30.06
CA GLY A 141 -10.76 -26.88 30.72
C GLY A 141 -9.36 -27.19 31.26
N THR A 142 -8.79 -28.34 30.93
CA THR A 142 -7.40 -28.70 31.28
C THR A 142 -6.56 -28.75 30.00
N ILE A 143 -5.38 -28.15 30.03
CA ILE A 143 -4.44 -28.21 28.91
C ILE A 143 -3.95 -29.65 28.76
N VAL A 144 -4.19 -30.25 27.59
CA VAL A 144 -3.79 -31.63 27.28
C VAL A 144 -2.65 -31.69 26.27
N LEU A 145 -2.51 -30.65 25.44
CA LEU A 145 -1.39 -30.54 24.51
C LEU A 145 -0.89 -29.09 24.48
N GLU A 146 0.40 -28.89 24.72
CA GLU A 146 1.06 -27.59 24.58
C GLU A 146 1.79 -27.54 23.23
N GLN A 147 1.87 -26.36 22.62
CA GLN A 147 2.57 -26.14 21.33
C GLN A 147 2.08 -27.05 20.19
N TYR A 148 0.76 -27.27 20.12
CA TYR A 148 0.12 -28.10 19.11
C TYR A 148 0.31 -27.56 17.68
N GLY A 149 0.14 -26.25 17.49
CA GLY A 149 0.14 -25.64 16.16
C GLY A 149 0.33 -24.13 16.21
N VAL A 150 -0.05 -23.47 15.10
CA VAL A 150 -0.03 -22.01 14.99
C VAL A 150 -0.79 -21.39 16.16
N ASN A 151 -0.18 -20.39 16.80
CA ASN A 151 -0.82 -19.69 17.91
C ASN A 151 -2.00 -18.84 17.38
N LEU A 152 -3.23 -19.16 17.79
CA LEU A 152 -4.44 -18.43 17.39
C LEU A 152 -4.43 -16.96 17.82
N ASP A 153 -3.65 -16.59 18.85
CA ASP A 153 -3.47 -15.19 19.27
C ASP A 153 -2.76 -14.32 18.22
N ARG A 154 -2.13 -14.95 17.21
CA ARG A 154 -1.46 -14.27 16.10
C ARG A 154 -2.37 -14.01 14.90
N LEU A 155 -3.60 -14.52 14.92
CA LEU A 155 -4.52 -14.38 13.79
C LEU A 155 -4.89 -12.92 13.60
N GLN A 156 -4.91 -12.49 12.35
CA GLN A 156 -5.32 -11.16 11.93
C GLN A 156 -6.65 -11.25 11.19
N VAL A 157 -7.24 -10.08 10.92
CA VAL A 157 -8.42 -9.99 10.06
C VAL A 157 -8.10 -10.63 8.70
N GLY A 158 -8.98 -11.53 8.26
CA GLY A 158 -8.82 -12.34 7.05
C GLY A 158 -8.26 -13.74 7.29
N ASP A 159 -7.59 -14.00 8.41
CA ASP A 159 -7.12 -15.34 8.75
C ASP A 159 -8.29 -16.27 9.10
N ARG A 160 -8.08 -17.57 8.88
CA ARG A 160 -9.10 -18.61 8.99
C ARG A 160 -8.69 -19.68 9.99
N VAL A 161 -9.64 -20.15 10.79
CA VAL A 161 -9.45 -21.25 11.72
C VAL A 161 -10.59 -22.24 11.62
N GLY A 162 -10.26 -23.53 11.64
CA GLY A 162 -11.27 -24.57 11.54
C GLY A 162 -10.97 -25.80 12.39
N VAL A 163 -11.98 -26.64 12.55
CA VAL A 163 -11.92 -27.91 13.26
C VAL A 163 -12.71 -28.97 12.52
N LEU A 164 -12.16 -30.18 12.46
CA LEU A 164 -12.76 -31.33 11.78
C LEU A 164 -12.57 -32.59 12.62
N ARG A 165 -13.65 -33.35 12.76
CA ARG A 165 -13.65 -34.68 13.37
C ARG A 165 -13.69 -35.75 12.28
N LYS A 166 -12.63 -36.54 12.16
CA LYS A 166 -12.47 -37.62 11.19
C LYS A 166 -13.33 -38.84 11.57
N GLU A 167 -13.57 -39.73 10.60
CA GLU A 167 -14.34 -40.97 10.79
C GLU A 167 -13.77 -41.89 11.88
N ASN A 168 -12.44 -41.92 12.01
CA ASN A 168 -11.74 -42.68 13.05
C ASN A 168 -11.77 -42.02 14.44
N GLY A 169 -12.55 -40.95 14.63
CA GLY A 169 -12.69 -40.25 15.90
C GLY A 169 -11.50 -39.33 16.25
N LEU A 170 -10.60 -39.06 15.30
CA LEU A 170 -9.52 -38.08 15.49
C LEU A 170 -10.02 -36.66 15.23
N LEU A 171 -9.61 -35.72 16.07
CA LEU A 171 -9.88 -34.30 15.94
C LEU A 171 -8.65 -33.58 15.40
N HIS A 172 -8.83 -32.77 14.38
CA HIS A 172 -7.78 -31.97 13.75
C HIS A 172 -8.24 -30.51 13.69
N PHE A 173 -7.33 -29.57 13.92
CA PHE A 173 -7.57 -28.15 13.67
C PHE A 173 -6.82 -27.69 12.42
N PHE A 174 -7.35 -26.65 11.80
CA PHE A 174 -6.85 -26.07 10.56
C PHE A 174 -6.63 -24.58 10.79
N VAL A 175 -5.52 -24.05 10.25
CA VAL A 175 -5.27 -22.61 10.22
C VAL A 175 -4.92 -22.22 8.79
N ASN A 176 -5.68 -21.31 8.21
CA ASN A 176 -5.56 -20.88 6.80
C ASN A 176 -5.58 -22.04 5.78
N GLY A 177 -6.33 -23.10 6.06
CA GLY A 177 -6.42 -24.30 5.23
C GLY A 177 -5.30 -25.34 5.46
N VAL A 178 -4.36 -25.09 6.38
CA VAL A 178 -3.28 -26.03 6.72
C VAL A 178 -3.67 -26.87 7.95
N ASP A 179 -3.72 -28.18 7.81
CA ASP A 179 -3.92 -29.15 8.91
C ASP A 179 -2.78 -29.04 9.93
N GLN A 180 -3.12 -28.79 11.20
CA GLN A 180 -2.16 -28.66 12.31
C GLN A 180 -1.79 -30.01 12.95
N GLY A 181 -2.35 -31.13 12.46
CA GLY A 181 -2.09 -32.48 12.95
C GLY A 181 -3.18 -33.00 13.88
N CYS A 182 -2.94 -34.11 14.58
CA CYS A 182 -3.95 -34.72 15.44
C CYS A 182 -3.97 -34.04 16.82
N ALA A 183 -5.08 -33.41 17.19
CA ALA A 183 -5.27 -32.74 18.50
C ALA A 183 -5.77 -33.68 19.60
N ALA A 184 -6.71 -34.55 19.26
CA ALA A 184 -7.31 -35.50 20.19
C ALA A 184 -7.81 -36.75 19.46
N SER A 185 -7.91 -37.86 20.19
CA SER A 185 -8.45 -39.13 19.70
C SER A 185 -9.70 -39.53 20.48
N ASN A 186 -10.53 -40.39 19.90
CA ASN A 186 -11.78 -40.90 20.48
C ASN A 186 -12.82 -39.80 20.77
N VAL A 187 -12.90 -38.77 19.91
CA VAL A 187 -13.93 -37.74 20.01
C VAL A 187 -15.29 -38.32 19.55
N PRO A 188 -16.38 -38.15 20.34
CA PRO A 188 -17.71 -38.65 20.01
C PRO A 188 -18.23 -38.18 18.64
N GLU A 189 -19.19 -38.91 18.07
CA GLU A 189 -19.79 -38.55 16.78
C GLU A 189 -20.70 -37.32 16.86
N LYS A 190 -21.49 -37.21 17.92
CA LYS A 190 -22.44 -36.11 18.09
C LYS A 190 -21.79 -34.96 18.84
N ILE A 191 -21.15 -34.08 18.07
CA ILE A 191 -20.46 -32.88 18.58
C ILE A 191 -20.94 -31.63 17.83
N TYR A 192 -20.91 -30.48 18.49
CA TYR A 192 -21.17 -29.17 17.93
C TYR A 192 -19.85 -28.41 17.77
N GLY A 193 -19.74 -27.62 16.71
CA GLY A 193 -18.65 -26.65 16.59
C GLY A 193 -18.89 -25.50 17.56
N VAL A 194 -17.82 -24.97 18.13
CA VAL A 194 -17.89 -23.81 19.04
C VAL A 194 -16.76 -22.85 18.73
N ILE A 195 -17.08 -21.56 18.74
CA ILE A 195 -16.09 -20.48 18.77
C ILE A 195 -16.32 -19.63 20.01
N ASP A 196 -15.25 -19.05 20.51
CA ASP A 196 -15.28 -18.06 21.58
C ASP A 196 -14.65 -16.76 21.05
N LEU A 197 -15.49 -15.74 20.86
CA LEU A 197 -15.02 -14.39 20.55
C LEU A 197 -14.45 -13.77 21.82
N TYR A 198 -13.24 -14.20 22.16
CA TYR A 198 -12.50 -13.76 23.33
C TYR A 198 -11.42 -12.74 22.95
N GLY A 199 -11.03 -11.89 23.90
CA GLY A 199 -9.94 -10.93 23.75
C GLY A 199 -10.14 -10.00 22.55
N GLN A 200 -9.23 -10.09 21.59
CA GLN A 200 -9.19 -9.26 20.40
C GLN A 200 -10.28 -9.60 19.37
N ALA A 201 -10.80 -10.83 19.36
CA ALA A 201 -11.76 -11.25 18.34
C ALA A 201 -13.09 -10.52 18.52
N VAL A 202 -13.53 -9.79 17.50
CA VAL A 202 -14.79 -9.04 17.52
C VAL A 202 -15.85 -9.70 16.66
N GLU A 203 -15.44 -10.23 15.51
CA GLU A 203 -16.38 -10.77 14.53
C GLU A 203 -15.74 -11.91 13.76
N ALA A 204 -16.47 -13.01 13.58
CA ALA A 204 -16.02 -14.15 12.80
C ALA A 204 -17.18 -14.82 12.03
N THR A 205 -16.93 -15.18 10.78
CA THR A 205 -17.94 -15.72 9.85
C THR A 205 -17.61 -17.14 9.44
N ILE A 206 -18.60 -18.04 9.47
CA ILE A 206 -18.47 -19.42 8.94
C ILE A 206 -18.17 -19.37 7.45
N ILE A 207 -17.11 -20.06 7.06
CA ILE A 207 -16.71 -20.29 5.67
C ILE A 207 -17.11 -21.70 5.28
N ASP A 208 -17.81 -21.88 4.16
CA ASP A 208 -18.04 -23.20 3.61
C ASP A 208 -16.93 -23.60 2.64
N ALA A 209 -16.80 -24.91 2.41
CA ALA A 209 -15.96 -25.44 1.34
C ALA A 209 -16.33 -24.95 -0.08
N TYR A 210 -17.45 -24.24 -0.25
CA TYR A 210 -17.87 -23.62 -1.51
C TYR A 210 -17.49 -22.13 -1.61
N ASP A 211 -17.04 -21.51 -0.52
CA ASP A 211 -16.57 -20.12 -0.50
C ASP A 211 -15.11 -19.98 -0.98
N TYR A 212 -14.42 -21.09 -1.29
CA TYR A 212 -13.06 -21.12 -1.88
C TYR A 212 -12.96 -20.51 -3.29
N ALA A 213 -14.06 -20.01 -3.85
CA ALA A 213 -14.12 -19.45 -5.20
C ALA A 213 -14.30 -17.91 -5.26
N SER A 214 -14.30 -17.20 -4.12
CA SER A 214 -14.20 -15.73 -4.08
C SER A 214 -12.77 -15.32 -3.65
N PRO A 215 -12.02 -14.59 -4.48
CA PRO A 215 -10.62 -14.28 -4.21
C PRO A 215 -10.46 -12.98 -3.39
N ASP A 216 -10.68 -13.06 -2.08
CA ASP A 216 -10.32 -11.94 -1.16
C ASP A 216 -9.08 -12.22 -0.32
N THR A 217 -8.36 -13.32 -0.59
CA THR A 217 -7.01 -13.51 -0.06
C THR A 217 -5.99 -12.88 -1.01
N LEU A 218 -5.08 -12.06 -0.45
CA LEU A 218 -3.92 -11.40 -1.07
C LEU A 218 -2.93 -12.31 -1.84
N ASN A 219 -3.29 -13.57 -2.12
CA ASN A 219 -2.52 -14.53 -2.92
C ASN A 219 -3.06 -14.74 -4.35
N SER A 220 -3.99 -13.92 -4.83
CA SER A 220 -4.57 -14.09 -6.19
C SER A 220 -3.91 -13.22 -7.27
N SER A 221 -2.59 -13.05 -7.22
CA SER A 221 -1.80 -12.53 -8.36
C SER A 221 -0.89 -13.57 -9.02
N LEU A 222 -0.95 -14.83 -8.57
CA LEU A 222 -0.29 -15.98 -9.19
C LEU A 222 -1.33 -16.99 -9.71
N SER A 223 -2.18 -16.55 -10.62
CA SER A 223 -3.03 -17.45 -11.41
C SER A 223 -2.85 -17.15 -12.89
N ASN A 224 -2.09 -18.01 -13.57
CA ASN A 224 -2.10 -18.10 -15.02
C ASN A 224 -3.49 -18.55 -15.48
N THR A 225 -4.36 -17.59 -15.82
CA THR A 225 -5.60 -17.90 -16.56
C THR A 225 -5.81 -16.86 -17.67
N THR A 226 -5.07 -17.01 -18.77
CA THR A 226 -5.40 -16.38 -20.07
C THR A 226 -6.17 -17.33 -20.99
N LEU A 227 -6.75 -18.40 -20.45
CA LEU A 227 -7.58 -19.34 -21.24
C LEU A 227 -9.02 -19.50 -20.73
N TYR A 228 -9.40 -18.90 -19.60
CA TYR A 228 -10.75 -19.01 -19.04
C TYR A 228 -11.12 -17.73 -18.26
N SER A 229 -12.36 -17.26 -18.41
CA SER A 229 -12.90 -16.19 -17.57
C SER A 229 -13.20 -16.77 -16.18
N ASP A 230 -12.37 -16.44 -15.18
CA ASP A 230 -12.56 -16.84 -13.78
C ASP A 230 -13.61 -15.97 -13.05
N LEU A 231 -14.46 -15.23 -13.79
CA LEU A 231 -15.50 -14.38 -13.20
C LEU A 231 -16.60 -15.24 -12.56
N ARG A 232 -16.93 -14.92 -11.30
CA ARG A 232 -17.97 -15.57 -10.48
C ARG A 232 -18.81 -14.50 -9.79
N PHE A 233 -19.90 -14.89 -9.14
CA PHE A 233 -20.63 -14.04 -8.21
C PHE A 233 -19.91 -13.98 -6.85
N HIS A 234 -19.83 -12.78 -6.28
CA HIS A 234 -19.21 -12.48 -5.00
C HIS A 234 -20.04 -13.04 -3.83
N HIS A 235 -19.38 -13.54 -2.78
CA HIS A 235 -20.05 -14.12 -1.61
C HIS A 235 -20.95 -13.12 -0.83
N ILE A 236 -20.61 -11.83 -0.83
CA ILE A 236 -21.49 -10.74 -0.35
C ILE A 236 -22.64 -10.51 -1.34
N HIS A 237 -23.86 -10.61 -0.85
CA HIS A 237 -25.10 -10.52 -1.63
C HIS A 237 -26.31 -10.17 -0.75
N GLY A 238 -27.41 -9.73 -1.37
CA GLY A 238 -28.65 -9.36 -0.70
C GLY A 238 -29.30 -10.55 0.01
N LYS A 239 -30.06 -10.27 1.07
CA LYS A 239 -30.66 -11.29 1.95
C LYS A 239 -31.55 -12.33 1.25
N ASN A 240 -32.12 -11.98 0.10
CA ASN A 240 -32.98 -12.87 -0.70
C ASN A 240 -32.25 -13.49 -1.90
N ALA A 241 -31.00 -13.12 -2.16
CA ALA A 241 -30.16 -13.79 -3.14
C ALA A 241 -29.48 -15.03 -2.54
N ARG A 242 -29.20 -16.01 -3.39
CA ARG A 242 -28.42 -17.19 -3.05
C ARG A 242 -27.49 -17.51 -4.21
N ILE A 243 -26.22 -17.71 -3.90
CA ILE A 243 -25.22 -18.11 -4.89
C ILE A 243 -24.99 -19.62 -4.80
N VAL A 244 -25.00 -20.29 -5.95
CA VAL A 244 -24.83 -21.73 -6.10
C VAL A 244 -23.92 -22.04 -7.30
N ASN A 245 -23.70 -23.33 -7.57
CA ASN A 245 -22.87 -23.80 -8.70
C ASN A 245 -21.45 -23.18 -8.70
N ASN A 246 -20.80 -23.23 -7.53
CA ASN A 246 -19.45 -22.70 -7.33
C ASN A 246 -19.32 -21.21 -7.70
N GLY A 247 -20.32 -20.38 -7.37
CA GLY A 247 -20.28 -18.95 -7.74
C GLY A 247 -20.71 -18.65 -9.17
N LEU A 248 -21.17 -19.63 -9.95
CA LEU A 248 -21.60 -19.41 -11.33
C LEU A 248 -23.10 -19.15 -11.47
N THR A 249 -23.89 -19.30 -10.41
CA THR A 249 -25.35 -19.11 -10.49
C THR A 249 -25.82 -18.31 -9.28
N ALA A 250 -26.63 -17.28 -9.52
CA ALA A 250 -27.32 -16.51 -8.48
C ALA A 250 -28.83 -16.68 -8.65
N LEU A 251 -29.55 -16.96 -7.56
CA LEU A 251 -31.00 -17.20 -7.58
C LEU A 251 -31.70 -16.62 -6.36
N ARG A 252 -32.99 -16.30 -6.52
CA ARG A 252 -33.91 -15.92 -5.45
C ARG A 252 -34.73 -17.15 -5.04
N PRO A 253 -34.54 -17.73 -3.83
CA PRO A 253 -35.15 -19.02 -3.48
C PRO A 253 -36.68 -19.03 -3.39
N ARG A 254 -37.30 -17.88 -3.10
CA ARG A 254 -38.76 -17.73 -2.97
C ARG A 254 -39.32 -16.73 -3.99
N PRO A 255 -39.16 -16.98 -5.31
CA PRO A 255 -39.40 -15.96 -6.31
C PRO A 255 -40.88 -15.59 -6.45
N LEU A 256 -41.80 -16.47 -6.02
CA LEU A 256 -43.24 -16.20 -6.01
C LEU A 256 -43.72 -15.42 -4.78
N ALA A 257 -42.92 -15.34 -3.72
CA ALA A 257 -43.29 -14.66 -2.46
C ALA A 257 -42.55 -13.34 -2.24
N GLU A 258 -41.37 -13.19 -2.85
CA GLU A 258 -40.47 -12.04 -2.71
C GLU A 258 -40.08 -11.53 -4.09
N PHE A 259 -39.76 -10.23 -4.21
CA PHE A 259 -39.45 -9.58 -5.50
C PHE A 259 -38.18 -8.73 -5.48
N ASN A 260 -37.46 -8.62 -4.36
CA ASN A 260 -36.35 -7.67 -4.19
C ASN A 260 -35.36 -8.18 -3.11
N ASP A 261 -34.42 -7.33 -2.70
CA ASP A 261 -33.33 -7.64 -1.77
C ASP A 261 -32.37 -8.75 -2.26
N ALA A 262 -32.16 -8.84 -3.57
CA ALA A 262 -31.42 -9.94 -4.19
C ALA A 262 -30.29 -9.44 -5.10
N ILE A 263 -29.53 -8.45 -4.60
CA ILE A 263 -28.36 -7.85 -5.26
C ILE A 263 -27.14 -8.80 -5.14
N VAL A 264 -26.41 -9.02 -6.23
CA VAL A 264 -25.16 -9.79 -6.29
C VAL A 264 -24.09 -9.02 -7.08
N PHE A 265 -22.81 -9.33 -6.82
CA PHE A 265 -21.67 -8.64 -7.45
C PHE A 265 -20.74 -9.60 -8.21
N SER A 266 -19.86 -9.09 -9.07
CA SER A 266 -18.72 -9.87 -9.56
C SER A 266 -17.73 -10.17 -8.43
N SER A 267 -17.09 -11.34 -8.47
CA SER A 267 -16.15 -11.82 -7.44
C SER A 267 -14.85 -11.01 -7.35
N ARG A 268 -14.55 -10.19 -8.36
CA ARG A 268 -13.41 -9.27 -8.39
C ARG A 268 -13.73 -8.05 -9.26
N PRO A 269 -12.90 -7.00 -9.23
CA PRO A 269 -13.01 -5.90 -10.19
C PRO A 269 -12.88 -6.38 -11.64
N LEU A 270 -13.66 -5.78 -12.54
CA LEU A 270 -13.57 -5.98 -13.98
C LEU A 270 -12.31 -5.27 -14.52
N ARG A 271 -11.65 -5.90 -15.49
CA ARG A 271 -10.54 -5.30 -16.26
C ARG A 271 -11.10 -4.45 -17.41
N ASP A 272 -10.31 -3.53 -17.94
CA ASP A 272 -10.71 -2.75 -19.12
C ASP A 272 -10.92 -3.69 -20.33
N GLY A 273 -12.07 -3.57 -20.97
CA GLY A 273 -12.51 -4.44 -22.07
C GLY A 273 -12.96 -5.84 -21.66
N GLU A 274 -13.10 -6.13 -20.36
CA GLU A 274 -13.61 -7.41 -19.87
C GLU A 274 -15.13 -7.40 -19.76
N LEU A 275 -15.79 -8.28 -20.52
CA LEU A 275 -17.25 -8.44 -20.51
C LEU A 275 -17.69 -9.35 -19.34
N PHE A 276 -18.50 -8.81 -18.43
CA PHE A 276 -19.23 -9.61 -17.45
C PHE A 276 -20.59 -9.99 -18.03
N GLU A 277 -20.75 -11.25 -18.47
CA GLU A 277 -21.99 -11.77 -19.09
C GLU A 277 -22.73 -12.73 -18.14
N ILE A 278 -24.06 -12.59 -18.08
CA ILE A 278 -24.99 -13.44 -17.35
C ILE A 278 -26.10 -13.93 -18.29
N CYS A 279 -26.58 -15.15 -18.10
CA CYS A 279 -27.76 -15.74 -18.74
C CYS A 279 -28.93 -15.67 -17.76
N LEU A 280 -30.09 -15.21 -18.21
CA LEU A 280 -31.32 -15.23 -17.42
C LEU A 280 -31.90 -16.65 -17.45
N ASP A 281 -31.78 -17.39 -16.35
CA ASP A 281 -32.18 -18.79 -16.32
C ASP A 281 -33.69 -18.93 -16.03
N SER A 282 -34.19 -18.19 -15.04
CA SER A 282 -35.57 -18.31 -14.57
C SER A 282 -36.19 -16.94 -14.34
N ILE A 283 -37.42 -16.78 -14.83
CA ILE A 283 -38.23 -15.57 -14.71
C ILE A 283 -39.63 -15.97 -14.24
N VAL A 284 -40.21 -15.20 -13.32
CA VAL A 284 -41.58 -15.37 -12.81
C VAL A 284 -42.49 -14.24 -13.28
N ASP A 285 -43.75 -14.53 -13.56
CA ASP A 285 -44.73 -13.61 -14.15
C ASP A 285 -45.56 -12.82 -13.14
N ARG A 286 -45.32 -13.01 -11.83
CA ARG A 286 -46.12 -12.42 -10.75
C ARG A 286 -45.81 -10.94 -10.47
N TRP A 287 -44.62 -10.46 -10.84
CA TRP A 287 -44.10 -9.16 -10.43
C TRP A 287 -43.90 -8.22 -11.63
N SER A 288 -43.91 -6.91 -11.38
CA SER A 288 -43.54 -5.89 -12.37
C SER A 288 -42.06 -5.51 -12.23
N GLY A 289 -41.39 -5.19 -13.34
CA GLY A 289 -39.94 -4.97 -13.40
C GLY A 289 -39.18 -6.30 -13.52
N SER A 290 -38.11 -6.36 -14.30
CA SER A 290 -37.46 -7.66 -14.61
C SER A 290 -36.11 -7.89 -13.95
N ILE A 291 -35.14 -7.00 -14.08
CA ILE A 291 -33.77 -7.19 -13.59
C ILE A 291 -33.05 -5.83 -13.66
N GLU A 292 -32.07 -5.59 -12.79
CA GLU A 292 -31.18 -4.43 -12.89
C GLU A 292 -29.73 -4.90 -13.08
N LEU A 293 -28.97 -4.21 -13.93
CA LEU A 293 -27.59 -4.56 -14.26
C LEU A 293 -26.72 -3.30 -14.31
N GLY A 294 -25.52 -3.33 -13.75
CA GLY A 294 -24.66 -2.17 -13.70
C GLY A 294 -23.26 -2.45 -13.17
N VAL A 295 -22.59 -1.39 -12.74
CA VAL A 295 -21.27 -1.44 -12.12
C VAL A 295 -21.15 -0.47 -10.95
N THR A 296 -20.32 -0.78 -9.96
CA THR A 296 -20.00 0.08 -8.82
C THR A 296 -18.49 0.15 -8.60
N SER A 297 -17.94 1.28 -8.15
CA SER A 297 -16.54 1.37 -7.74
C SER A 297 -16.31 1.12 -6.24
N VAL A 298 -17.38 0.91 -5.47
CA VAL A 298 -17.30 0.54 -4.07
C VAL A 298 -17.08 -0.97 -3.98
N ARG A 299 -16.23 -1.43 -3.07
CA ARG A 299 -16.02 -2.87 -2.88
C ARG A 299 -17.28 -3.52 -2.29
N PRO A 300 -17.66 -4.73 -2.70
CA PRO A 300 -18.83 -5.42 -2.13
C PRO A 300 -18.82 -5.49 -0.60
N ASP A 301 -17.65 -5.70 0.03
CA ASP A 301 -17.50 -5.76 1.50
C ASP A 301 -17.72 -4.42 2.22
N GLU A 302 -17.70 -3.31 1.47
CA GLU A 302 -17.84 -1.94 1.99
C GLU A 302 -19.24 -1.35 1.68
N ILE A 303 -20.15 -2.13 1.05
CA ILE A 303 -21.49 -1.68 0.64
C ILE A 303 -22.56 -2.17 1.63
N ASP A 304 -23.30 -1.23 2.20
CA ASP A 304 -24.58 -1.53 2.86
C ASP A 304 -25.66 -1.81 1.80
N LEU A 305 -26.13 -3.05 1.73
CA LEU A 305 -27.04 -3.48 0.65
C LEU A 305 -28.48 -2.97 0.85
N PRO A 306 -28.98 -2.10 -0.05
CA PRO A 306 -30.37 -1.66 -0.02
C PRO A 306 -31.31 -2.75 -0.59
N SER A 307 -32.60 -2.45 -0.60
CA SER A 307 -33.60 -3.36 -1.15
C SER A 307 -33.59 -3.48 -2.68
N THR A 308 -33.06 -2.50 -3.40
CA THR A 308 -32.91 -2.52 -4.86
C THR A 308 -31.56 -1.93 -5.27
N ALA A 309 -30.93 -2.43 -6.33
CA ALA A 309 -29.61 -1.94 -6.74
C ALA A 309 -29.63 -0.49 -7.23
N THR A 310 -30.77 0.02 -7.70
CA THR A 310 -30.95 1.44 -8.03
C THR A 310 -30.86 2.37 -6.82
N ASP A 311 -31.07 1.88 -5.59
CA ASP A 311 -30.87 2.66 -4.36
C ASP A 311 -29.40 2.73 -3.90
N LEU A 312 -28.48 2.05 -4.61
CA LEU A 312 -27.05 2.14 -4.31
C LEU A 312 -26.55 3.57 -4.54
N TYR A 313 -25.93 4.12 -3.49
CA TYR A 313 -25.34 5.45 -3.46
C TYR A 313 -23.81 5.33 -3.35
N ARG A 314 -23.08 6.31 -3.91
CA ARG A 314 -21.61 6.34 -4.06
C ARG A 314 -21.12 5.56 -5.28
N ASP A 315 -20.73 6.29 -6.31
CA ASP A 315 -20.07 5.83 -7.52
C ASP A 315 -20.62 4.50 -8.08
N THR A 316 -21.92 4.49 -8.39
CA THR A 316 -22.64 3.34 -8.96
C THR A 316 -23.43 3.75 -10.22
N TRP A 317 -23.36 2.91 -11.26
CA TRP A 317 -23.97 3.12 -12.57
C TRP A 317 -24.85 1.93 -12.92
N MET A 318 -26.16 2.13 -13.02
CA MET A 318 -27.14 1.05 -13.21
C MET A 318 -27.97 1.27 -14.48
N LEU A 319 -28.36 0.17 -15.12
CA LEU A 319 -29.45 0.09 -16.08
C LEU A 319 -30.63 -0.60 -15.38
N SER A 320 -31.79 0.09 -15.37
CA SER A 320 -33.06 -0.42 -14.85
C SER A 320 -34.16 -0.11 -15.88
N GLY A 321 -34.83 -1.14 -16.37
CA GLY A 321 -35.67 -1.05 -17.58
C GLY A 321 -34.87 -0.51 -18.77
N SER A 322 -35.28 0.62 -19.33
CA SER A 322 -34.56 1.38 -20.39
C SER A 322 -33.87 2.65 -19.87
N SER A 323 -33.68 2.78 -18.55
CA SER A 323 -33.13 3.97 -17.92
C SER A 323 -31.72 3.75 -17.38
N ILE A 324 -30.78 4.62 -17.72
CA ILE A 324 -29.44 4.68 -17.13
C ILE A 324 -29.46 5.60 -15.93
N MET A 325 -28.96 5.11 -14.80
CA MET A 325 -28.95 5.78 -13.50
C MET A 325 -27.53 5.87 -12.97
N ILE A 326 -27.19 6.99 -12.33
CA ILE A 326 -25.93 7.20 -11.61
C ILE A 326 -26.27 7.61 -10.19
N ASN A 327 -25.81 6.85 -9.20
CA ASN A 327 -26.07 7.10 -7.77
C ASN A 327 -27.57 7.29 -7.47
N GLY A 328 -28.40 6.38 -7.99
CA GLY A 328 -29.86 6.42 -7.88
C GLY A 328 -30.57 7.52 -8.68
N LYS A 329 -29.85 8.37 -9.41
CA LYS A 329 -30.44 9.42 -10.25
C LYS A 329 -30.43 9.02 -11.71
N THR A 330 -31.60 9.04 -12.35
CA THR A 330 -31.74 8.82 -13.79
C THR A 330 -31.05 9.92 -14.59
N ILE A 331 -30.14 9.54 -15.48
CA ILE A 331 -29.38 10.45 -16.34
C ILE A 331 -29.77 10.34 -17.82
N LYS A 332 -30.31 9.19 -18.24
CA LYS A 332 -30.69 8.92 -19.62
C LYS A 332 -31.86 7.93 -19.63
N ASN A 333 -32.88 8.23 -20.43
CA ASN A 333 -34.04 7.36 -20.67
C ASN A 333 -33.99 6.81 -22.09
N ASN A 334 -34.80 5.79 -22.38
CA ASN A 334 -34.91 5.17 -23.71
C ASN A 334 -33.57 4.64 -24.21
N TYR A 335 -32.78 4.05 -23.33
CA TYR A 335 -31.64 3.25 -23.72
C TYR A 335 -32.13 2.06 -24.57
N SER A 336 -31.35 1.70 -25.58
CA SER A 336 -31.65 0.66 -26.58
C SER A 336 -31.94 -0.71 -25.97
N CYS A 337 -31.30 -1.01 -24.83
CA CYS A 337 -31.58 -2.22 -24.06
C CYS A 337 -32.64 -1.93 -23.00
N ASP A 338 -33.84 -2.45 -23.21
CA ASP A 338 -34.89 -2.48 -22.19
C ASP A 338 -34.85 -3.81 -21.43
N LEU A 339 -34.53 -3.73 -20.13
CA LEU A 339 -34.46 -4.89 -19.25
C LEU A 339 -35.84 -5.46 -18.90
N ASP A 340 -36.93 -4.68 -18.99
CA ASP A 340 -38.27 -5.12 -18.56
C ASP A 340 -38.98 -6.02 -19.58
N VAL A 341 -38.46 -6.10 -20.80
CA VAL A 341 -39.01 -6.91 -21.92
C VAL A 341 -38.23 -8.22 -22.11
N LEU A 342 -37.39 -8.59 -21.14
CA LEU A 342 -36.53 -9.75 -21.25
C LEU A 342 -37.24 -11.05 -20.85
N THR A 343 -36.83 -12.14 -21.50
CA THR A 343 -37.33 -13.50 -21.27
C THR A 343 -36.19 -14.42 -20.86
N SER A 344 -36.51 -15.57 -20.26
CA SER A 344 -35.52 -16.59 -19.90
C SER A 344 -34.75 -17.04 -21.15
N GLY A 345 -33.45 -17.30 -21.00
CA GLY A 345 -32.50 -17.66 -22.04
C GLY A 345 -31.74 -16.49 -22.66
N ILE A 346 -32.12 -15.23 -22.37
CA ILE A 346 -31.36 -14.06 -22.83
C ILE A 346 -30.05 -13.92 -22.06
N LYS A 347 -28.98 -13.59 -22.78
CA LYS A 347 -27.71 -13.18 -22.20
C LYS A 347 -27.62 -11.67 -22.11
N LEU A 348 -27.25 -11.16 -20.94
CA LEU A 348 -26.96 -9.76 -20.70
C LEU A 348 -25.50 -9.61 -20.28
N GLY A 349 -24.86 -8.53 -20.69
CA GLY A 349 -23.53 -8.22 -20.20
C GLY A 349 -23.28 -6.75 -19.98
N VAL A 350 -22.25 -6.46 -19.19
CA VAL A 350 -21.75 -5.12 -18.94
C VAL A 350 -20.24 -5.09 -19.10
N MET A 351 -19.73 -4.05 -19.76
CA MET A 351 -18.31 -3.90 -20.03
C MET A 351 -17.92 -2.42 -19.95
N ARG A 352 -16.78 -2.16 -19.31
CA ARG A 352 -16.10 -0.86 -19.36
C ARG A 352 -14.94 -0.94 -20.34
N SER A 353 -14.95 -0.10 -21.36
CA SER A 353 -13.86 0.03 -22.33
C SER A 353 -12.69 0.84 -21.76
N ALA A 354 -11.51 0.72 -22.36
CA ALA A 354 -10.30 1.45 -21.94
C ALA A 354 -10.43 2.99 -22.04
N ASP A 355 -11.36 3.49 -22.88
CA ASP A 355 -11.72 4.90 -22.98
C ASP A 355 -12.71 5.36 -21.89
N LYS A 356 -13.01 4.47 -20.94
CA LYS A 356 -13.93 4.66 -19.80
C LYS A 356 -15.41 4.68 -20.18
N SER A 357 -15.79 4.34 -21.41
CA SER A 357 -17.18 4.15 -21.79
C SER A 357 -17.75 2.87 -21.16
N LEU A 358 -18.98 2.95 -20.64
CA LEU A 358 -19.74 1.81 -20.14
C LEU A 358 -20.77 1.41 -21.20
N GLU A 359 -20.77 0.14 -21.57
CA GLU A 359 -21.67 -0.43 -22.56
C GLU A 359 -22.36 -1.67 -22.01
N PHE A 360 -23.63 -1.84 -22.38
CA PHE A 360 -24.40 -3.05 -22.10
C PHE A 360 -24.52 -3.91 -23.36
N TYR A 361 -24.57 -5.22 -23.16
CA TYR A 361 -24.62 -6.23 -24.21
C TYR A 361 -25.88 -7.06 -24.04
N LYS A 362 -26.54 -7.39 -25.16
CA LYS A 362 -27.66 -8.32 -25.20
C LYS A 362 -27.37 -9.39 -26.24
N ASN A 363 -27.29 -10.65 -25.81
CA ASN A 363 -26.89 -11.80 -26.65
C ASN A 363 -25.58 -11.55 -27.41
N GLY A 364 -24.57 -10.99 -26.73
CA GLY A 364 -23.27 -10.64 -27.32
C GLY A 364 -23.27 -9.40 -28.22
N VAL A 365 -24.41 -8.73 -28.44
CA VAL A 365 -24.50 -7.51 -29.26
C VAL A 365 -24.46 -6.27 -28.38
N ALA A 366 -23.50 -5.38 -28.62
CA ALA A 366 -23.38 -4.09 -27.95
C ALA A 366 -24.61 -3.22 -28.20
N GLN A 367 -25.15 -2.63 -27.14
CA GLN A 367 -26.35 -1.77 -27.19
C GLN A 367 -25.97 -0.28 -27.30
N GLY A 368 -24.66 0.02 -27.39
CA GLY A 368 -24.11 1.37 -27.51
C GLY A 368 -23.76 1.99 -26.15
N VAL A 369 -23.08 3.14 -26.18
CA VAL A 369 -22.55 3.76 -24.96
C VAL A 369 -23.68 4.25 -24.03
N ALA A 370 -23.68 3.75 -22.81
CA ALA A 370 -24.60 4.16 -21.75
C ALA A 370 -24.14 5.47 -21.10
N CYS A 371 -22.92 5.48 -20.55
CA CYS A 371 -22.31 6.61 -19.85
C CYS A 371 -20.79 6.43 -19.71
N VAL A 372 -20.11 7.37 -19.04
CA VAL A 372 -18.66 7.31 -18.75
C VAL A 372 -18.43 6.97 -17.28
N VAL A 373 -17.55 6.01 -17.00
CA VAL A 373 -17.19 5.54 -15.65
C VAL A 373 -15.72 5.87 -15.35
N PRO A 374 -15.44 6.91 -14.54
CA PRO A 374 -14.08 7.44 -14.39
C PRO A 374 -13.11 6.52 -13.63
N HIS A 375 -13.64 5.55 -12.86
CA HIS A 375 -12.89 4.65 -11.96
C HIS A 375 -12.41 3.39 -12.67
N ASN A 376 -11.21 2.91 -12.32
CA ASN A 376 -10.59 1.73 -12.93
C ASN A 376 -10.90 0.41 -12.21
N ASN A 377 -11.16 0.45 -10.90
CA ASN A 377 -11.55 -0.73 -10.14
C ASN A 377 -13.07 -0.68 -9.96
N ILE A 378 -13.79 -1.42 -10.79
CA ILE A 378 -15.26 -1.49 -10.74
C ILE A 378 -15.74 -2.94 -10.68
N TYR A 379 -16.81 -3.20 -9.95
CA TYR A 379 -17.45 -4.51 -9.83
C TYR A 379 -18.75 -4.51 -10.63
N ALA A 380 -19.08 -5.62 -11.29
CA ALA A 380 -20.41 -5.78 -11.86
C ALA A 380 -21.45 -5.90 -10.74
N VAL A 381 -22.64 -5.35 -10.97
CA VAL A 381 -23.78 -5.39 -10.04
C VAL A 381 -24.97 -5.98 -10.79
N VAL A 382 -25.62 -6.98 -10.22
CA VAL A 382 -26.84 -7.59 -10.76
C VAL A 382 -27.89 -7.63 -9.66
N ASP A 383 -29.10 -7.14 -9.92
CA ASP A 383 -30.23 -7.28 -9.00
C ASP A 383 -31.27 -8.24 -9.57
N LEU A 384 -31.51 -9.34 -8.86
CA LEU A 384 -32.58 -10.29 -9.14
C LEU A 384 -33.93 -9.71 -8.66
N TYR A 385 -34.27 -8.55 -9.20
CA TYR A 385 -35.48 -7.78 -8.88
C TYR A 385 -36.67 -8.28 -9.70
N GLY A 386 -37.88 -8.13 -9.16
CA GLY A 386 -39.14 -8.38 -9.83
C GLY A 386 -39.23 -9.79 -10.42
N GLN A 387 -39.34 -9.86 -11.74
CA GLN A 387 -39.54 -11.09 -12.49
C GLN A 387 -38.30 -11.99 -12.52
N CYS A 388 -37.07 -11.46 -12.47
CA CYS A 388 -35.88 -12.31 -12.52
C CYS A 388 -35.73 -13.12 -11.23
N ALA A 389 -35.74 -14.45 -11.37
CA ALA A 389 -35.61 -15.39 -10.27
C ALA A 389 -34.23 -16.04 -10.23
N GLN A 390 -33.54 -16.18 -11.36
CA GLN A 390 -32.25 -16.83 -11.43
C GLN A 390 -31.44 -16.36 -12.65
N VAL A 391 -30.13 -16.18 -12.45
CA VAL A 391 -29.15 -15.94 -13.50
C VAL A 391 -27.91 -16.84 -13.34
N SER A 392 -27.24 -17.15 -14.43
CA SER A 392 -25.97 -17.89 -14.44
C SER A 392 -24.90 -17.19 -15.27
N ILE A 393 -23.63 -17.33 -14.88
CA ILE A 393 -22.49 -16.92 -15.71
C ILE A 393 -22.23 -18.05 -16.71
N PRO A 394 -22.32 -17.82 -18.03
CA PRO A 394 -22.15 -18.87 -19.02
C PRO A 394 -20.72 -19.44 -18.96
N CYS A 395 -20.59 -20.73 -18.63
CA CYS A 395 -19.32 -21.43 -18.75
C CYS A 395 -19.02 -21.69 -20.23
N ALA A 396 -17.87 -21.27 -20.74
CA ALA A 396 -17.43 -21.65 -22.08
C ALA A 396 -17.16 -23.16 -22.13
N THR A 397 -18.15 -23.94 -22.57
CA THR A 397 -17.97 -25.35 -22.97
C THR A 397 -18.49 -25.57 -24.39
N PRO A 398 -17.82 -26.40 -25.21
CA PRO A 398 -18.03 -26.49 -26.64
C PRO A 398 -19.28 -27.32 -26.99
N THR A 399 -20.29 -26.71 -27.62
CA THR A 399 -21.36 -27.38 -28.38
C THR A 399 -20.90 -27.55 -29.83
N GLY A 400 -21.03 -28.68 -30.54
CA GLY A 400 -21.65 -29.99 -30.28
C GLY A 400 -21.28 -30.99 -31.40
N ALA A 401 -21.60 -32.26 -31.18
CA ALA A 401 -21.23 -33.42 -31.99
C ALA A 401 -21.93 -33.53 -33.37
N LEU A 402 -21.23 -34.12 -34.36
CA LEU A 402 -21.84 -34.77 -35.52
C LEU A 402 -21.20 -36.14 -35.77
N THR A 403 -22.09 -37.10 -36.00
CA THR A 403 -21.91 -38.54 -36.15
C THR A 403 -21.24 -38.97 -37.46
N THR A 404 -20.43 -40.01 -37.38
CA THR A 404 -19.67 -40.65 -38.48
C THR A 404 -20.53 -41.50 -39.39
N ALA A 405 -20.39 -41.36 -40.72
CA ALA A 405 -20.37 -42.47 -41.70
C ALA A 405 -20.05 -41.99 -43.13
N GLY A 406 -19.07 -42.63 -43.79
CA GLY A 406 -19.04 -42.76 -45.27
C GLY A 406 -17.99 -41.98 -46.07
N ILE A 407 -16.79 -42.59 -46.20
CA ILE A 407 -15.95 -42.79 -47.40
C ILE A 407 -16.07 -41.83 -48.63
N GLU A 408 -14.89 -41.38 -49.08
CA GLU A 408 -14.47 -40.91 -50.43
C GLU A 408 -14.87 -39.49 -50.92
N THR A 409 -13.95 -38.51 -50.83
CA THR A 409 -13.09 -38.04 -51.94
C THR A 409 -12.21 -36.84 -51.53
N SER A 410 -10.97 -36.89 -52.00
CA SER A 410 -9.81 -35.97 -51.93
C SER A 410 -10.11 -34.46 -52.09
N HIS A 411 -9.41 -33.51 -51.46
CA HIS A 411 -7.95 -33.32 -51.44
C HIS A 411 -7.40 -32.63 -50.16
N ARG A 412 -6.20 -33.09 -49.77
CA ARG A 412 -5.31 -32.63 -48.70
C ARG A 412 -4.64 -31.27 -48.98
N SER A 413 -4.31 -30.55 -47.91
CA SER A 413 -2.88 -30.33 -47.53
C SER A 413 -2.73 -29.87 -46.08
N ASP A 414 -1.74 -30.46 -45.42
CA ASP A 414 -1.52 -30.55 -43.99
C ASP A 414 -0.86 -29.30 -43.38
N THR A 415 -1.40 -28.80 -42.27
CA THR A 415 -0.59 -28.40 -41.09
C THR A 415 -1.44 -28.42 -39.83
N SER A 416 -0.90 -29.09 -38.80
CA SER A 416 -1.10 -28.90 -37.36
C SER A 416 -1.81 -30.02 -36.59
N ALA A 417 -1.05 -30.52 -35.61
CA ALA A 417 -1.45 -31.04 -34.31
C ALA A 417 -2.32 -32.31 -34.27
N SER A 418 -1.72 -33.40 -33.80
CA SER A 418 -1.79 -33.78 -32.38
C SER A 418 -1.52 -35.28 -32.24
N LEU A 419 -0.45 -35.62 -31.50
CA LEU A 419 -0.40 -36.89 -30.79
C LEU A 419 0.09 -36.59 -29.38
N GLN A 420 -0.76 -37.01 -28.44
CA GLN A 420 -0.60 -36.96 -27.01
C GLN A 420 0.65 -37.71 -26.56
N ALA A 421 1.23 -37.30 -25.43
CA ALA A 421 1.92 -38.22 -24.55
C ALA A 421 1.63 -37.87 -23.08
N THR A 422 0.97 -38.82 -22.44
CA THR A 422 0.85 -39.05 -21.00
C THR A 422 2.21 -38.96 -20.30
N SER A 423 2.34 -38.14 -19.25
CA SER A 423 3.54 -38.13 -18.40
C SER A 423 3.29 -38.86 -17.08
N VAL A 424 4.03 -39.96 -16.96
CA VAL A 424 4.31 -40.74 -15.76
C VAL A 424 4.93 -39.85 -14.68
N VAL A 425 4.55 -40.08 -13.42
CA VAL A 425 5.13 -39.46 -12.21
C VAL A 425 6.66 -39.64 -12.20
N GLN A 426 7.41 -38.54 -12.11
CA GLN A 426 8.83 -38.51 -11.74
C GLN A 426 9.05 -37.59 -10.52
N PRO A 427 10.04 -37.87 -9.66
CA PRO A 427 10.32 -37.06 -8.47
C PRO A 427 10.91 -35.69 -8.84
N PRO A 428 10.76 -34.66 -7.97
CA PRO A 428 11.12 -33.29 -8.31
C PRO A 428 12.65 -33.13 -8.47
N ILE A 429 13.06 -32.52 -9.58
CA ILE A 429 14.47 -32.24 -9.90
C ILE A 429 14.87 -30.92 -9.19
N GLU A 430 15.90 -30.94 -8.35
CA GLU A 430 16.46 -29.79 -7.60
C GLU A 430 17.17 -28.71 -8.47
N SER A 431 16.87 -28.57 -9.77
CA SER A 431 17.73 -27.80 -10.71
C SER A 431 17.37 -26.32 -10.94
N ASP A 432 16.28 -25.79 -10.36
CA ASP A 432 15.70 -24.50 -10.80
C ASP A 432 16.16 -23.26 -10.00
N LEU A 433 17.29 -23.32 -9.27
CA LEU A 433 17.81 -22.17 -8.51
C LEU A 433 18.77 -21.29 -9.34
N HIS A 434 18.77 -19.98 -9.06
CA HIS A 434 19.77 -19.06 -9.58
C HIS A 434 21.20 -19.45 -9.14
N ARG A 435 22.21 -19.05 -9.92
CA ARG A 435 23.62 -19.38 -9.69
C ARG A 435 24.52 -18.17 -9.92
N PHE A 436 25.66 -18.15 -9.26
CA PHE A 436 26.77 -17.24 -9.53
C PHE A 436 27.55 -17.70 -10.77
N SER A 437 28.10 -16.73 -11.51
CA SER A 437 28.93 -16.97 -12.70
C SER A 437 30.23 -17.66 -12.32
N GLU A 438 30.62 -18.69 -13.08
CA GLU A 438 31.97 -19.31 -12.99
C GLU A 438 33.08 -18.31 -13.30
N ILE A 439 32.75 -17.22 -14.00
CA ILE A 439 33.63 -16.09 -14.23
C ILE A 439 33.48 -15.12 -13.05
N HIS A 440 34.35 -15.26 -12.06
CA HIS A 440 34.44 -14.43 -10.86
C HIS A 440 35.89 -14.04 -10.56
N SER A 441 36.11 -13.13 -9.62
CA SER A 441 37.47 -12.68 -9.30
C SER A 441 38.27 -13.76 -8.59
N LYS A 442 39.61 -13.67 -8.65
CA LYS A 442 40.51 -14.60 -7.94
C LYS A 442 40.29 -14.63 -6.43
N GLY A 443 39.76 -13.54 -5.87
CA GLY A 443 39.45 -13.42 -4.45
C GLY A 443 38.10 -14.02 -4.03
N VAL A 444 37.40 -14.76 -4.90
CA VAL A 444 36.16 -15.50 -4.60
C VAL A 444 36.33 -16.97 -4.98
N THR A 445 35.73 -17.87 -4.19
CA THR A 445 35.60 -19.30 -4.47
C THR A 445 34.13 -19.68 -4.43
N LEU A 446 33.66 -20.44 -5.42
CA LEU A 446 32.29 -20.95 -5.46
C LEU A 446 32.20 -22.40 -4.97
N ASP A 447 31.04 -22.81 -4.45
CA ASP A 447 30.74 -24.23 -4.20
C ASP A 447 30.48 -25.01 -5.51
N GLU A 448 30.43 -26.35 -5.43
CA GLU A 448 30.23 -27.23 -6.59
C GLU A 448 28.93 -26.93 -7.38
N ARG A 449 27.93 -26.37 -6.70
CA ARG A 449 26.65 -25.98 -7.29
C ARG A 449 26.61 -24.51 -7.73
N GLY A 450 27.67 -23.72 -7.55
CA GLY A 450 27.71 -22.30 -7.89
C GLY A 450 26.63 -21.44 -7.21
N ARG A 451 26.13 -21.85 -6.04
CA ARG A 451 25.10 -21.16 -5.25
C ARG A 451 25.66 -20.47 -4.02
N LEU A 452 26.86 -20.81 -3.59
CA LEU A 452 27.56 -20.17 -2.48
C LEU A 452 28.83 -19.52 -3.02
N ALA A 453 29.01 -18.24 -2.74
CA ALA A 453 30.23 -17.50 -3.02
C ALA A 453 30.94 -17.13 -1.72
N THR A 454 32.17 -17.62 -1.56
CA THR A 454 33.02 -17.40 -0.38
C THR A 454 34.22 -16.55 -0.75
N ARG A 455 34.50 -15.51 0.04
CA ARG A 455 35.69 -14.69 -0.11
C ARG A 455 36.94 -15.50 0.25
N SER A 456 37.90 -15.54 -0.67
CA SER A 456 39.16 -16.24 -0.50
C SER A 456 40.16 -15.44 0.37
N LYS A 457 41.34 -16.03 0.61
CA LYS A 457 42.45 -15.37 1.34
C LYS A 457 43.14 -14.26 0.54
N ASP A 458 42.90 -14.16 -0.76
CA ASP A 458 43.37 -13.06 -1.60
C ASP A 458 42.40 -11.88 -1.52
N PHE A 459 42.86 -10.75 -0.97
CA PHE A 459 42.06 -9.56 -0.70
C PHE A 459 42.05 -8.55 -1.87
N SER A 460 42.71 -8.86 -2.99
CA SER A 460 42.89 -7.90 -4.09
C SER A 460 41.59 -7.58 -4.85
N SER A 461 40.69 -8.55 -5.01
CA SER A 461 39.39 -8.41 -5.69
C SER A 461 38.43 -9.52 -5.30
N SER A 462 37.23 -9.21 -4.81
CA SER A 462 36.25 -10.21 -4.33
C SER A 462 34.86 -10.03 -4.98
N ILE A 463 34.83 -9.95 -6.31
CA ILE A 463 33.64 -9.66 -7.12
C ILE A 463 33.08 -10.95 -7.73
N VAL A 464 31.76 -11.10 -7.66
CA VAL A 464 31.00 -12.19 -8.28
C VAL A 464 29.76 -11.64 -8.98
N PHE A 465 29.36 -12.29 -10.08
CA PHE A 465 28.21 -11.90 -10.90
C PHE A 465 27.12 -12.97 -10.90
N SER A 466 25.89 -12.61 -11.27
CA SER A 466 24.89 -13.62 -11.67
C SER A 466 25.36 -14.38 -12.91
N ALA A 467 25.10 -15.70 -12.96
CA ALA A 467 25.47 -16.53 -14.11
C ALA A 467 24.66 -16.22 -15.37
N THR A 468 23.44 -15.68 -15.18
CA THR A 468 22.53 -15.27 -16.26
C THR A 468 22.13 -13.81 -16.08
N PRO A 469 21.77 -13.12 -17.17
CA PRO A 469 21.16 -11.78 -17.05
C PRO A 469 19.83 -11.88 -16.30
N LEU A 470 19.45 -10.78 -15.64
CA LEU A 470 18.15 -10.68 -14.98
C LEU A 470 17.07 -10.44 -16.03
N HIS A 471 16.10 -11.35 -16.12
CA HIS A 471 14.94 -11.23 -16.97
C HIS A 471 13.88 -10.33 -16.33
N GLN A 472 12.90 -9.93 -17.14
CA GLN A 472 11.79 -9.11 -16.66
C GLN A 472 10.98 -9.85 -15.60
N ASP A 473 10.66 -9.15 -14.52
CA ASP A 473 9.95 -9.62 -13.33
C ASP A 473 10.67 -10.80 -12.62
N GLU A 474 11.96 -11.00 -12.91
CA GLU A 474 12.83 -11.98 -12.28
C GLU A 474 13.61 -11.34 -11.11
N MET A 475 13.51 -11.96 -9.93
CA MET A 475 14.25 -11.54 -8.73
C MET A 475 15.51 -12.40 -8.54
N PHE A 476 16.66 -11.75 -8.45
CA PHE A 476 17.90 -12.36 -7.98
C PHE A 476 18.10 -12.05 -6.49
N GLU A 477 17.86 -13.03 -5.61
CA GLU A 477 17.96 -12.88 -4.15
C GLU A 477 19.16 -13.66 -3.58
N ILE A 478 19.90 -13.02 -2.69
CA ILE A 478 20.99 -13.62 -1.92
C ILE A 478 20.74 -13.49 -0.41
N SER A 479 21.33 -14.38 0.38
CA SER A 479 21.43 -14.30 1.83
C SER A 479 22.90 -14.22 2.27
N LEU A 480 23.19 -13.40 3.29
CA LEU A 480 24.53 -13.28 3.87
C LEU A 480 24.82 -14.48 4.76
N MET A 481 25.73 -15.36 4.37
CA MET A 481 26.02 -16.58 5.14
C MET A 481 27.04 -16.33 6.25
N SER A 482 28.04 -15.48 6.00
CA SER A 482 29.14 -15.22 6.96
C SER A 482 29.67 -13.79 6.91
N ILE A 483 30.05 -13.25 8.07
CA ILE A 483 30.56 -11.89 8.26
C ILE A 483 31.86 -11.90 9.09
N SER A 484 32.93 -11.36 8.51
CA SER A 484 34.23 -11.07 9.12
C SER A 484 34.29 -9.67 9.76
N LYS A 485 33.97 -9.58 11.05
CA LYS A 485 33.86 -8.31 11.82
C LYS A 485 35.14 -7.47 11.93
N HIS A 486 36.30 -8.02 11.56
CA HIS A 486 37.61 -7.35 11.65
C HIS A 486 38.04 -6.66 10.34
N MET A 487 37.26 -6.80 9.26
CA MET A 487 37.54 -6.17 7.97
C MET A 487 36.74 -4.86 7.84
N ALA A 488 37.39 -3.81 7.32
CA ALA A 488 36.74 -2.53 7.03
C ALA A 488 35.99 -2.58 5.69
N GLY A 489 34.83 -1.91 5.62
CA GLY A 489 33.95 -1.91 4.44
C GLY A 489 32.74 -2.84 4.59
N THR A 490 31.86 -2.81 3.60
CA THR A 490 30.62 -3.61 3.58
C THR A 490 30.41 -4.25 2.21
N LEU A 491 29.48 -5.20 2.15
CA LEU A 491 29.01 -5.78 0.90
C LEU A 491 28.49 -4.67 -0.02
N SER A 492 28.99 -4.62 -1.25
CA SER A 492 28.36 -3.80 -2.29
C SER A 492 27.49 -4.66 -3.19
N VAL A 493 26.30 -4.18 -3.50
CA VAL A 493 25.29 -4.92 -4.29
C VAL A 493 24.79 -4.03 -5.41
N GLY A 494 24.79 -4.51 -6.64
CA GLY A 494 24.45 -3.67 -7.78
C GLY A 494 24.07 -4.42 -9.03
N VAL A 495 23.92 -3.66 -10.10
CA VAL A 495 23.63 -4.13 -11.45
C VAL A 495 24.58 -3.49 -12.45
N THR A 496 24.95 -4.25 -13.48
CA THR A 496 25.83 -3.79 -14.56
C THR A 496 25.36 -4.29 -15.92
N GLU A 497 25.62 -3.50 -16.95
CA GLU A 497 25.40 -3.86 -18.36
C GLU A 497 26.60 -4.62 -18.95
N VAL A 498 27.70 -4.69 -18.21
CA VAL A 498 28.92 -5.38 -18.65
C VAL A 498 28.75 -6.88 -18.48
N THR A 499 28.87 -7.63 -19.57
CA THR A 499 28.80 -9.09 -19.54
C THR A 499 29.94 -9.65 -18.68
N PRO A 500 29.69 -10.69 -17.84
CA PRO A 500 30.71 -11.29 -16.98
C PRO A 500 31.99 -11.77 -17.70
N ALA A 501 31.94 -11.99 -19.02
CA ALA A 501 33.07 -12.42 -19.85
C ALA A 501 34.18 -11.36 -20.05
N LEU A 502 33.89 -10.08 -19.80
CA LEU A 502 34.81 -8.95 -20.00
C LEU A 502 35.38 -8.49 -18.65
N PHE A 503 36.32 -9.27 -18.08
CA PHE A 503 36.73 -9.12 -16.68
C PHE A 503 37.67 -7.94 -16.40
N SER A 504 37.41 -7.20 -15.31
CA SER A 504 38.35 -6.32 -14.61
C SER A 504 38.37 -6.73 -13.13
N ASN A 505 39.52 -6.60 -12.45
CA ASN A 505 39.65 -6.85 -11.00
C ASN A 505 38.91 -5.81 -10.13
N THR A 506 38.16 -4.88 -10.73
CA THR A 506 37.42 -3.80 -10.07
C THR A 506 35.96 -3.82 -10.51
N VAL A 507 35.07 -3.26 -9.68
CA VAL A 507 33.66 -3.03 -10.05
C VAL A 507 33.63 -2.30 -11.41
N PRO A 508 32.82 -2.76 -12.38
CA PRO A 508 32.79 -2.17 -13.71
C PRO A 508 32.49 -0.67 -13.65
N ALA A 509 33.10 0.13 -14.53
CA ALA A 509 32.87 1.58 -14.57
C ALA A 509 31.38 1.92 -14.82
N LYS A 510 30.67 1.10 -15.59
CA LYS A 510 29.22 1.19 -15.83
C LYS A 510 28.44 0.26 -14.88
N CYS A 511 28.55 0.51 -13.58
CA CYS A 511 27.85 -0.24 -12.56
C CYS A 511 27.11 0.70 -11.62
N TYR A 512 25.82 0.44 -11.42
CA TYR A 512 25.03 1.03 -10.35
C TYR A 512 25.12 0.10 -9.15
N TYR A 513 25.65 0.58 -8.02
CA TYR A 513 25.83 -0.27 -6.84
C TYR A 513 25.51 0.47 -5.55
N LEU A 514 24.95 -0.27 -4.61
CA LEU A 514 24.70 0.14 -3.25
C LEU A 514 25.93 -0.16 -2.40
N SER A 515 26.36 0.79 -1.58
CA SER A 515 27.41 0.61 -0.58
C SER A 515 27.11 1.46 0.64
N GLY A 516 27.00 0.84 1.81
CA GLY A 516 26.60 1.56 3.02
C GLY A 516 25.18 2.12 2.90
N THR A 517 25.04 3.44 2.92
CA THR A 517 23.75 4.15 2.74
C THR A 517 23.66 4.83 1.37
N GLU A 518 24.50 4.47 0.41
CA GLU A 518 24.69 5.22 -0.83
C GLU A 518 24.43 4.36 -2.05
N LEU A 519 23.54 4.81 -2.93
CA LEU A 519 23.48 4.36 -4.31
C LEU A 519 24.55 5.13 -5.09
N ARG A 520 25.46 4.41 -5.73
CA ARG A 520 26.59 4.97 -6.48
C ARG A 520 26.58 4.54 -7.94
N TYR A 521 27.09 5.41 -8.80
CA TYR A 521 27.43 5.14 -10.19
C TYR A 521 28.73 5.84 -10.54
N GLN A 522 29.69 5.16 -11.18
CA GLN A 522 31.02 5.71 -11.49
C GLN A 522 31.72 6.37 -10.27
N ASN A 523 31.55 5.79 -9.07
CA ASN A 523 32.03 6.32 -7.78
C ASN A 523 31.42 7.68 -7.34
N LYS A 524 30.38 8.18 -8.00
CA LYS A 524 29.56 9.32 -7.54
C LYS A 524 28.32 8.82 -6.79
N ILE A 525 27.89 9.55 -5.77
CA ILE A 525 26.68 9.24 -4.99
C ILE A 525 25.46 9.83 -5.71
N LEU A 526 24.48 9.00 -6.03
CA LEU A 526 23.23 9.41 -6.69
C LEU A 526 22.09 9.61 -5.70
N GLN A 527 22.00 8.73 -4.70
CA GLN A 527 20.92 8.73 -3.72
C GLN A 527 21.43 8.19 -2.38
N PHE A 528 20.92 8.74 -1.28
CA PHE A 528 21.08 8.15 0.04
C PHE A 528 19.84 7.34 0.43
N PHE A 529 20.04 6.23 1.13
CA PHE A 529 18.96 5.34 1.56
C PHE A 529 19.19 4.76 2.96
N THR A 530 18.12 4.25 3.56
CA THR A 530 18.11 3.56 4.86
C THR A 530 17.23 2.32 4.76
N PRO A 531 17.54 1.20 5.43
CA PRO A 531 18.71 0.97 6.30
C PRO A 531 20.05 0.87 5.56
N SER A 532 21.16 1.15 6.26
CA SER A 532 22.51 0.98 5.71
C SER A 532 22.84 -0.49 5.49
N LEU A 533 23.50 -0.83 4.39
CA LEU A 533 24.08 -2.16 4.18
C LEU A 533 25.14 -2.51 5.23
N ASN A 534 25.71 -1.52 5.92
CA ASN A 534 26.63 -1.75 7.05
C ASN A 534 25.91 -2.42 8.25
N TRP A 535 24.58 -2.45 8.26
CA TRP A 535 23.78 -2.96 9.37
C TRP A 535 23.32 -4.40 9.18
N LEU A 536 23.66 -5.02 8.04
CA LEU A 536 23.27 -6.39 7.72
C LEU A 536 24.05 -7.41 8.56
N ASN A 537 23.34 -8.45 8.99
CA ASN A 537 23.83 -9.58 9.75
C ASN A 537 23.77 -10.87 8.93
N CYS A 538 24.36 -11.94 9.46
CA CYS A 538 24.19 -13.28 8.91
C CYS A 538 22.69 -13.63 8.82
N ASN A 539 22.30 -14.26 7.71
CA ASN A 539 20.97 -14.63 7.26
C ASN A 539 20.09 -13.49 6.73
N ASP A 540 20.52 -12.23 6.82
CA ASP A 540 19.79 -11.15 6.15
C ASP A 540 19.85 -11.36 4.62
N ARG A 541 18.74 -11.03 3.94
CA ARG A 541 18.54 -11.25 2.51
C ARG A 541 18.52 -9.94 1.74
N ILE A 542 19.12 -9.94 0.55
CA ILE A 542 19.10 -8.82 -0.39
C ILE A 542 18.62 -9.32 -1.75
N GLY A 543 17.57 -8.70 -2.28
CA GLY A 543 16.98 -9.02 -3.58
C GLY A 543 17.13 -7.89 -4.59
N LEU A 544 17.45 -8.23 -5.84
CA LEU A 544 17.41 -7.34 -7.00
C LEU A 544 16.34 -7.83 -7.97
N LEU A 545 15.32 -7.00 -8.23
CA LEU A 545 14.21 -7.31 -9.14
C LEU A 545 14.26 -6.34 -10.32
N LYS A 546 14.31 -6.85 -11.55
CA LYS A 546 14.14 -6.05 -12.77
C LYS A 546 12.66 -6.01 -13.12
N THR A 547 12.04 -4.83 -13.14
CA THR A 547 10.61 -4.67 -13.39
C THR A 547 10.31 -4.46 -14.88
N SER A 548 9.03 -4.61 -15.27
CA SER A 548 8.52 -4.42 -16.63
C SER A 548 8.81 -3.07 -17.28
N ASP A 549 9.06 -2.03 -16.49
CA ASP A 549 9.43 -0.69 -16.94
C ASP A 549 10.96 -0.50 -17.11
N SER A 550 11.74 -1.59 -17.09
CA SER A 550 13.21 -1.59 -17.16
C SER A 550 13.90 -0.85 -16.01
N THR A 551 13.22 -0.68 -14.87
CA THR A 551 13.85 -0.23 -13.62
C THR A 551 14.28 -1.42 -12.76
N VAL A 552 15.12 -1.15 -11.75
CA VAL A 552 15.56 -2.16 -10.78
C VAL A 552 15.07 -1.74 -9.41
N LYS A 553 14.39 -2.65 -8.73
CA LYS A 553 13.98 -2.53 -7.33
C LYS A 553 14.89 -3.37 -6.44
N VAL A 554 15.15 -2.87 -5.24
CA VAL A 554 16.02 -3.54 -4.26
C VAL A 554 15.22 -3.85 -3.00
N PHE A 555 15.41 -5.06 -2.48
CA PHE A 555 14.72 -5.53 -1.29
C PHE A 555 15.74 -5.92 -0.22
N ILE A 556 15.48 -5.57 1.04
CA ILE A 556 16.19 -6.12 2.21
C ILE A 556 15.18 -6.88 3.06
N ASN A 557 15.42 -8.17 3.30
CA ASN A 557 14.53 -9.04 4.07
C ASN A 557 13.06 -9.04 3.60
N GLY A 558 12.83 -8.81 2.31
CA GLY A 558 11.50 -8.70 1.70
C GLY A 558 10.87 -7.30 1.75
N GLU A 559 11.51 -6.31 2.37
CA GLU A 559 11.07 -4.92 2.34
C GLU A 559 11.74 -4.17 1.19
N GLU A 560 10.94 -3.49 0.35
CA GLU A 560 11.44 -2.66 -0.76
C GLU A 560 12.17 -1.43 -0.21
N LEU A 561 13.43 -1.24 -0.61
CA LEU A 561 14.14 0.00 -0.37
C LEU A 561 13.57 1.07 -1.30
N SER A 562 13.31 2.27 -0.76
CA SER A 562 12.88 3.43 -1.54
C SER A 562 14.02 4.02 -2.38
N ILE A 563 14.61 3.21 -3.25
CA ILE A 563 15.74 3.53 -4.12
C ILE A 563 15.30 3.36 -5.56
N SER A 564 15.62 4.33 -6.40
CA SER A 564 15.27 4.28 -7.82
C SER A 564 16.54 4.20 -8.66
N PHE A 565 16.65 3.14 -9.43
CA PHE A 565 17.67 3.03 -10.47
C PHE A 565 17.21 3.82 -11.70
N PRO A 566 18.11 4.53 -12.40
CA PRO A 566 17.80 5.07 -13.73
C PRO A 566 17.36 3.94 -14.69
N PRO A 567 16.63 4.25 -15.77
CA PRO A 567 16.29 3.25 -16.79
C PRO A 567 17.55 2.56 -17.33
N LEU A 568 17.64 1.24 -17.19
CA LEU A 568 18.79 0.44 -17.61
C LEU A 568 18.50 -0.28 -18.93
N SER A 569 19.55 -0.74 -19.62
CA SER A 569 19.39 -1.55 -20.84
C SER A 569 18.65 -2.88 -20.59
N GLU A 570 18.21 -3.53 -21.68
CA GLU A 570 17.49 -4.80 -21.60
C GLU A 570 18.32 -5.94 -20.98
N THR A 571 19.65 -5.90 -21.07
CA THR A 571 20.51 -6.97 -20.56
C THR A 571 21.38 -6.46 -19.42
N ILE A 572 20.99 -6.80 -18.19
CA ILE A 572 21.74 -6.46 -16.97
C ILE A 572 22.06 -7.70 -16.15
N TYR A 573 23.19 -7.66 -15.44
CA TYR A 573 23.66 -8.72 -14.54
C TYR A 573 23.73 -8.18 -13.11
N ALA A 574 23.38 -9.02 -12.13
CA ALA A 574 23.63 -8.69 -10.74
C ALA A 574 25.12 -8.82 -10.45
N VAL A 575 25.65 -7.89 -9.67
CA VAL A 575 27.05 -7.87 -9.24
C VAL A 575 27.13 -7.67 -7.74
N PHE A 576 28.00 -8.46 -7.13
CA PHE A 576 28.25 -8.45 -5.69
C PHE A 576 29.73 -8.32 -5.45
N ASP A 577 30.10 -7.39 -4.58
CA ASP A 577 31.47 -7.16 -4.18
C ASP A 577 31.61 -7.43 -2.68
N LEU A 578 32.27 -8.54 -2.36
CA LEU A 578 32.48 -9.03 -0.99
C LEU A 578 33.68 -8.33 -0.32
N ARG A 579 34.22 -7.25 -0.89
CA ARG A 579 35.27 -6.46 -0.25
C ARG A 579 34.72 -5.78 1.01
N GLY A 580 35.00 -6.38 2.16
CA GLY A 580 34.69 -5.80 3.46
C GLY A 580 34.30 -6.84 4.50
N SER A 581 33.36 -6.47 5.36
CA SER A 581 32.90 -7.33 6.45
C SER A 581 32.19 -8.60 5.96
N CYS A 582 31.55 -8.60 4.78
CA CYS A 582 30.90 -9.81 4.26
C CYS A 582 31.95 -10.84 3.77
N ALA A 583 31.80 -12.08 4.19
CA ALA A 583 32.71 -13.17 3.84
C ALA A 583 32.05 -14.20 2.91
N GLU A 584 30.75 -14.45 3.07
CA GLU A 584 30.04 -15.47 2.29
C GLU A 584 28.62 -15.01 1.97
N ILE A 585 28.17 -15.28 0.74
CA ILE A 585 26.80 -15.03 0.27
C ILE A 585 26.27 -16.27 -0.46
N GLY A 586 24.98 -16.59 -0.26
CA GLY A 586 24.32 -17.72 -0.91
C GLY A 586 23.05 -17.32 -1.66
N VAL A 587 22.80 -17.93 -2.82
CA VAL A 587 21.60 -17.65 -3.63
C VAL A 587 20.36 -18.31 -3.02
N THR A 588 19.26 -17.55 -2.92
CA THR A 588 17.97 -18.03 -2.40
C THR A 588 16.83 -18.02 -3.43
N SER A 589 17.00 -17.39 -4.60
CA SER A 589 15.94 -17.28 -5.62
C SER A 589 16.04 -18.30 -6.76
N HIS A 590 14.93 -18.49 -7.48
CA HIS A 590 14.76 -19.49 -8.55
C HIS A 590 14.74 -18.88 -9.96
N LYS A 591 15.27 -19.60 -10.96
CA LYS A 591 15.18 -19.26 -12.39
C LYS A 591 13.85 -19.73 -12.94
N ALA A 592 13.10 -18.85 -13.59
CA ALA A 592 11.95 -19.27 -14.38
C ALA A 592 12.44 -19.98 -15.65
N ASN A 593 11.98 -21.20 -15.93
CA ASN A 593 12.28 -21.87 -17.20
C ASN A 593 11.55 -21.15 -18.35
N MET A 594 12.30 -20.40 -19.16
CA MET A 594 11.86 -19.91 -20.46
C MET A 594 12.36 -20.87 -21.55
N SER A 595 11.45 -21.58 -22.21
CA SER A 595 11.68 -22.11 -23.56
C SER A 595 11.21 -21.09 -24.61
N PRO A 596 11.94 -20.88 -25.71
CA PRO A 596 11.74 -19.76 -26.62
C PRO A 596 10.56 -20.01 -27.56
N LEU A 597 9.58 -19.11 -27.53
CA LEU A 597 8.73 -18.80 -28.69
C LEU A 597 8.52 -17.29 -28.70
N ASN A 598 9.59 -16.61 -29.09
CA ASN A 598 9.53 -15.25 -29.59
C ASN A 598 8.89 -15.27 -30.99
N SER A 599 7.99 -14.32 -31.19
CA SER A 599 7.90 -13.49 -32.40
C SER A 599 8.49 -14.06 -33.69
N VAL A 600 7.61 -14.47 -34.61
CA VAL A 600 7.85 -14.32 -36.04
C VAL A 600 6.62 -13.65 -36.66
N ARG A 601 6.78 -12.37 -36.99
CA ARG A 601 6.04 -11.73 -38.09
C ARG A 601 6.32 -12.53 -39.36
N LEU A 602 5.30 -12.86 -40.15
CA LEU A 602 5.43 -12.93 -41.60
C LEU A 602 4.13 -12.42 -42.25
N GLN A 603 4.27 -11.36 -43.05
CA GLN A 603 3.44 -11.15 -44.23
C GLN A 603 3.69 -12.30 -45.20
N ASP A 604 2.65 -12.82 -45.86
CA ASP A 604 2.46 -12.63 -47.32
C ASP A 604 1.28 -13.45 -47.88
N SER A 605 0.35 -12.71 -48.48
CA SER A 605 -0.25 -12.87 -49.83
C SER A 605 -0.89 -14.20 -50.28
N ILE A 606 -2.16 -14.14 -50.70
CA ILE A 606 -2.56 -14.59 -52.06
C ILE A 606 -3.85 -13.90 -52.53
N GLU A 607 -3.78 -13.42 -53.78
CA GLU A 607 -4.82 -12.75 -54.56
C GLU A 607 -6.00 -13.67 -54.93
N LEU A 608 -7.18 -13.07 -55.11
CA LEU A 608 -8.06 -13.47 -56.21
C LEU A 608 -8.80 -12.25 -56.79
N VAL A 609 -8.60 -12.13 -58.10
CA VAL A 609 -9.04 -11.15 -59.09
C VAL A 609 -10.57 -11.11 -59.24
N LEU A 610 -11.09 -9.92 -59.64
CA LEU A 610 -12.27 -9.54 -60.46
C LEU A 610 -12.70 -8.12 -59.97
N ASP A 611 -12.81 -7.01 -60.70
CA ASP A 611 -12.82 -6.67 -62.13
C ASP A 611 -12.45 -5.17 -62.34
N GLN A 612 -12.22 -4.83 -63.62
CA GLN A 612 -11.78 -3.56 -64.27
C GLN A 612 -12.75 -2.35 -64.04
N GLU A 613 -12.50 -1.03 -64.23
CA GLU A 613 -11.67 -0.15 -65.10
C GLU A 613 -11.45 1.28 -64.42
N PRO A 614 -11.12 2.43 -65.10
CA PRO A 614 -9.78 2.98 -65.33
C PRO A 614 -9.50 4.43 -64.80
N ILE A 615 -8.19 4.76 -64.59
CA ILE A 615 -7.37 5.98 -64.96
C ILE A 615 -8.08 7.38 -64.99
N PRO A 616 -7.55 8.52 -64.43
CA PRO A 616 -6.24 9.09 -64.81
C PRO A 616 -5.35 9.84 -63.77
N GLU A 617 -4.05 9.64 -64.00
CA GLU A 617 -2.89 10.55 -64.11
C GLU A 617 -2.75 11.90 -63.35
N SER A 618 -1.50 12.07 -62.88
CA SER A 618 -0.67 13.29 -62.79
C SER A 618 -0.79 14.20 -61.56
N ASN A 619 0.25 14.22 -60.73
CA ASN A 619 1.29 15.25 -60.80
C ASN A 619 2.42 15.02 -59.79
N GLU A 620 3.65 15.10 -60.29
CA GLU A 620 4.87 15.22 -59.50
C GLU A 620 4.85 16.52 -58.67
N PHE A 621 5.24 16.44 -57.40
CA PHE A 621 5.96 17.54 -56.75
C PHE A 621 7.09 16.98 -55.88
N LYS A 622 8.31 17.43 -56.19
CA LYS A 622 9.53 17.25 -55.42
C LYS A 622 9.43 17.99 -54.09
N GLU A 623 9.86 17.37 -52.99
CA GLU A 623 10.29 18.10 -51.80
C GLU A 623 11.72 17.72 -51.40
N THR A 624 12.51 18.78 -51.29
CA THR A 624 13.90 18.90 -50.86
C THR A 624 14.10 18.65 -49.35
N PRO A 625 15.34 18.35 -48.90
CA PRO A 625 15.62 18.13 -47.48
C PRO A 625 15.49 19.43 -46.67
N PRO A 626 15.11 19.37 -45.38
CA PRO A 626 14.83 20.56 -44.59
C PRO A 626 16.11 21.32 -44.28
N GLN A 627 16.08 22.62 -44.55
CA GLN A 627 17.11 23.57 -44.15
C GLN A 627 17.05 23.83 -42.64
N ILE A 628 18.21 23.91 -42.01
CA ILE A 628 18.39 24.38 -40.64
C ILE A 628 18.13 25.90 -40.63
N SER A 629 16.98 26.32 -40.11
CA SER A 629 16.70 27.72 -39.78
C SER A 629 17.02 27.97 -38.31
N THR A 630 18.13 28.64 -38.03
CA THR A 630 18.44 29.19 -36.69
C THR A 630 17.65 30.47 -36.45
N SER A 631 16.36 30.34 -36.15
CA SER A 631 15.57 31.42 -35.54
C SER A 631 15.66 31.33 -34.01
N PRO A 632 15.78 32.44 -33.26
CA PRO A 632 15.77 32.40 -31.79
C PRO A 632 14.48 31.75 -31.28
N VAL A 633 14.62 30.73 -30.44
CA VAL A 633 13.49 30.01 -29.87
C VAL A 633 12.82 30.90 -28.82
N PHE A 634 11.54 31.23 -29.07
CA PHE A 634 10.69 31.95 -28.12
C PHE A 634 9.87 30.94 -27.32
N TYR A 635 9.93 31.03 -25.99
CA TYR A 635 9.17 30.19 -25.07
C TYR A 635 8.03 30.98 -24.42
N GLU A 636 6.92 30.30 -24.19
CA GLU A 636 5.73 30.79 -23.48
C GLU A 636 5.30 29.72 -22.46
N PHE A 637 4.59 30.13 -21.41
CA PHE A 637 3.90 29.20 -20.51
C PHE A 637 2.63 28.65 -21.18
N HIS A 638 2.34 27.39 -20.88
CA HIS A 638 1.20 26.66 -21.40
C HIS A 638 -0.09 27.01 -20.64
N GLU A 639 -1.23 26.97 -21.34
CA GLU A 639 -2.56 27.26 -20.76
C GLU A 639 -3.00 26.25 -19.69
N ASN A 640 -2.52 25.01 -19.79
CA ASN A 640 -2.64 24.03 -18.70
C ASN A 640 -1.64 24.34 -17.59
N HIS A 641 -2.11 25.00 -16.54
CA HIS A 641 -1.36 25.37 -15.35
C HIS A 641 -2.18 25.11 -14.08
N GLY A 642 -1.52 25.18 -12.92
CA GLY A 642 -2.13 24.98 -11.61
C GLY A 642 -3.21 26.02 -11.31
N ARG A 643 -4.14 25.65 -10.43
CA ARG A 643 -5.33 26.45 -10.08
C ARG A 643 -5.01 27.87 -9.59
N ASN A 644 -3.86 28.06 -8.97
CA ASN A 644 -3.47 29.34 -8.39
C ASN A 644 -2.55 30.15 -9.30
N ILE A 645 -2.36 29.76 -10.56
CA ILE A 645 -1.54 30.50 -11.54
C ILE A 645 -2.40 31.41 -12.41
N GLU A 646 -1.91 32.62 -12.61
CA GLU A 646 -2.36 33.61 -13.58
C GLU A 646 -1.22 33.86 -14.57
N LEU A 647 -1.49 33.72 -15.87
CA LEU A 647 -0.53 34.01 -16.94
C LEU A 647 -0.71 35.46 -17.41
N ILE A 648 0.39 36.21 -17.45
CA ILE A 648 0.42 37.65 -17.76
C ILE A 648 1.45 37.89 -18.89
N ASN A 649 1.39 39.06 -19.53
CA ASN A 649 2.33 39.50 -20.57
C ASN A 649 2.45 38.49 -21.72
N ASN A 650 1.31 38.15 -22.35
CA ASN A 650 1.24 37.15 -23.42
C ASN A 650 1.90 35.82 -23.02
N LYS A 651 1.57 35.30 -21.83
CA LYS A 651 2.05 34.01 -21.30
C LYS A 651 3.56 33.93 -21.07
N THR A 652 4.26 35.06 -21.01
CA THR A 652 5.70 35.08 -20.67
C THR A 652 5.94 35.23 -19.17
N THR A 653 4.94 35.64 -18.40
CA THR A 653 4.98 35.77 -16.94
C THR A 653 3.94 34.85 -16.32
N ALA A 654 4.32 34.09 -15.29
CA ALA A 654 3.41 33.29 -14.46
C ALA A 654 3.43 33.84 -13.04
N ARG A 655 2.24 34.09 -12.49
CA ARG A 655 2.06 34.66 -11.15
C ARG A 655 1.13 33.79 -10.32
N ARG A 656 1.52 33.46 -9.10
CA ARG A 656 0.67 32.79 -8.11
C ARG A 656 -0.23 33.81 -7.41
N VAL A 657 -1.54 33.65 -7.53
CA VAL A 657 -2.54 34.61 -7.00
C VAL A 657 -3.08 34.26 -5.61
N ALA A 658 -2.93 33.00 -5.17
CA ALA A 658 -3.46 32.52 -3.89
C ALA A 658 -2.68 31.30 -3.34
N SER A 659 -2.87 31.00 -2.05
CA SER A 659 -2.25 29.86 -1.32
C SER A 659 -0.71 29.86 -1.39
N TYR A 660 -0.04 28.79 -0.95
CA TYR A 660 1.40 28.57 -1.13
C TYR A 660 1.71 27.42 -2.12
N ASN A 661 0.68 26.80 -2.69
CA ASN A 661 0.75 25.58 -3.51
C ASN A 661 -0.18 25.69 -4.73
N GLN A 662 -0.26 24.61 -5.53
CA GLN A 662 -1.00 24.58 -6.80
C GLN A 662 -0.50 25.64 -7.79
N GLY A 663 0.81 25.92 -7.75
CA GLY A 663 1.51 26.94 -8.52
C GLY A 663 2.25 26.40 -9.74
N ILE A 664 1.85 25.24 -10.26
CA ILE A 664 2.56 24.55 -11.34
C ILE A 664 2.32 25.24 -12.68
N THR A 665 3.37 25.49 -13.45
CA THR A 665 3.32 26.00 -14.83
C THR A 665 4.27 25.20 -15.73
N ILE A 666 3.91 25.03 -17.00
CA ILE A 666 4.65 24.22 -17.98
C ILE A 666 5.04 25.13 -19.14
N ILE A 667 6.21 24.91 -19.76
CA ILE A 667 6.59 25.58 -21.00
C ILE A 667 5.81 24.97 -22.17
N GLN A 668 5.17 25.81 -22.99
CA GLN A 668 4.31 25.42 -24.12
C GLN A 668 5.07 24.60 -25.18
N LYS A 669 6.30 24.99 -25.50
CA LYS A 669 7.12 24.34 -26.53
C LYS A 669 8.00 23.26 -25.90
N PRO A 670 8.10 22.05 -26.50
CA PRO A 670 9.05 21.05 -26.01
C PRO A 670 10.49 21.54 -26.12
N LEU A 671 11.33 21.10 -25.19
CA LEU A 671 12.76 21.38 -25.21
C LEU A 671 13.45 20.46 -26.21
N GLU A 672 14.21 21.06 -27.11
CA GLU A 672 15.13 20.34 -27.99
C GLU A 672 16.41 19.95 -27.22
N PRO A 673 17.12 18.87 -27.60
CA PRO A 673 18.43 18.56 -27.04
C PRO A 673 19.40 19.75 -27.17
N ASN A 674 20.19 19.99 -26.13
CA ASN A 674 21.05 21.17 -25.94
C ASN A 674 20.31 22.53 -25.91
N SER A 675 18.99 22.54 -25.70
CA SER A 675 18.24 23.78 -25.48
C SER A 675 18.14 24.13 -23.99
N LYS A 676 18.04 25.43 -23.72
CA LYS A 676 17.86 26.01 -22.39
C LYS A 676 16.61 26.89 -22.36
N VAL A 677 15.79 26.73 -21.33
CA VAL A 677 14.78 27.72 -20.95
C VAL A 677 15.19 28.33 -19.62
N GLU A 678 15.07 29.64 -19.48
CA GLU A 678 15.49 30.38 -18.29
C GLU A 678 14.36 31.29 -17.82
N VAL A 679 14.14 31.35 -16.51
CA VAL A 679 13.17 32.24 -15.87
C VAL A 679 13.88 33.15 -14.86
N ILE A 680 13.38 34.37 -14.69
CA ILE A 680 13.79 35.29 -13.62
C ILE A 680 12.68 35.36 -12.56
N ILE A 681 13.08 35.44 -11.29
CA ILE A 681 12.16 35.66 -10.17
C ILE A 681 11.86 37.16 -10.08
N GLU A 682 10.59 37.53 -10.25
CA GLU A 682 10.14 38.93 -10.18
C GLU A 682 9.53 39.28 -8.81
N GLU A 683 8.88 38.34 -8.14
CA GLU A 683 8.23 38.58 -6.85
C GLU A 683 8.33 37.38 -5.90
N LEU A 684 8.60 37.67 -4.63
CA LEU A 684 8.62 36.69 -3.53
C LEU A 684 7.65 37.11 -2.41
N GLU A 685 6.91 36.15 -1.87
CA GLU A 685 5.93 36.34 -0.80
C GLU A 685 6.48 35.81 0.54
N SER A 686 6.98 36.71 1.39
CA SER A 686 7.72 36.35 2.62
C SER A 686 6.90 35.65 3.72
N ARG A 687 5.57 35.63 3.60
CA ARG A 687 4.69 34.93 4.56
C ARG A 687 4.81 33.40 4.47
N TRP A 688 5.30 32.89 3.33
CA TRP A 688 5.43 31.45 3.08
C TRP A 688 6.91 31.04 3.15
N LYS A 689 7.15 29.76 3.43
CA LYS A 689 8.49 29.15 3.45
C LYS A 689 8.62 28.15 2.30
N SER A 690 9.84 27.69 2.03
CA SER A 690 10.22 26.89 0.84
C SER A 690 10.40 27.75 -0.41
N SER A 691 11.08 27.19 -1.41
CA SER A 691 11.46 27.87 -2.65
C SER A 691 10.88 27.21 -3.90
N LEU A 692 11.22 27.78 -5.06
CA LEU A 692 10.86 27.32 -6.40
C LEU A 692 11.24 25.84 -6.61
N ILE A 693 10.35 25.08 -7.22
CA ILE A 693 10.59 23.69 -7.66
C ILE A 693 10.63 23.69 -9.19
N VAL A 694 11.57 22.95 -9.77
CA VAL A 694 11.82 22.95 -11.22
C VAL A 694 12.00 21.53 -11.73
N GLY A 695 11.76 21.27 -13.01
CA GLY A 695 12.02 19.93 -13.55
C GLY A 695 11.69 19.74 -15.01
N LEU A 696 11.85 18.50 -15.47
CA LEU A 696 11.44 18.06 -16.80
C LEU A 696 10.34 17.01 -16.67
N ILE A 697 9.43 17.01 -17.65
CA ILE A 697 8.36 16.02 -17.76
C ILE A 697 8.16 15.60 -19.20
N VAL A 698 7.81 14.32 -19.37
CA VAL A 698 7.39 13.76 -20.65
C VAL A 698 5.86 13.62 -20.68
N GLY A 699 5.26 14.09 -21.76
CA GLY A 699 3.83 13.99 -21.99
C GLY A 699 3.27 15.19 -22.73
N ILE A 700 2.07 15.06 -23.27
CA ILE A 700 1.37 16.14 -23.98
C ILE A 700 0.82 17.12 -22.94
N PRO A 701 1.26 18.40 -22.90
CA PRO A 701 0.88 19.35 -21.86
C PRO A 701 -0.63 19.47 -21.64
N GLU A 702 -1.45 19.39 -22.69
CA GLU A 702 -2.92 19.44 -22.64
C GLU A 702 -3.55 18.24 -21.91
N ARG A 703 -2.82 17.12 -21.78
CA ARG A 703 -3.29 15.87 -21.15
C ARG A 703 -2.64 15.63 -19.78
N LEU A 704 -1.75 16.52 -19.33
CA LEU A 704 -1.09 16.38 -18.04
C LEU A 704 -2.03 16.76 -16.89
N ASN A 705 -2.21 15.84 -15.95
CA ASN A 705 -2.89 16.12 -14.69
C ASN A 705 -1.91 16.77 -13.71
N LEU A 706 -2.14 18.04 -13.36
CA LEU A 706 -1.27 18.80 -12.47
C LEU A 706 -1.68 18.58 -10.99
N PRO A 707 -0.83 17.97 -10.16
CA PRO A 707 -1.07 17.76 -8.74
C PRO A 707 -0.93 19.08 -7.96
N VAL A 708 -1.13 19.01 -6.64
CA VAL A 708 -0.97 20.16 -5.74
C VAL A 708 0.49 20.68 -5.68
N ASN A 709 1.47 19.81 -5.94
CA ASN A 709 2.91 20.10 -5.92
C ASN A 709 3.61 19.26 -6.99
N ALA A 710 4.53 19.86 -7.74
CA ALA A 710 5.27 19.20 -8.81
C ALA A 710 6.05 17.93 -8.38
N LEU A 711 6.45 17.80 -7.11
CA LEU A 711 7.10 16.58 -6.60
C LEU A 711 6.19 15.33 -6.69
N ALA A 712 4.88 15.49 -6.87
CA ALA A 712 3.91 14.40 -7.02
C ALA A 712 3.57 14.07 -8.50
N MET A 713 4.31 14.62 -9.47
CA MET A 713 4.13 14.29 -10.90
C MET A 713 4.45 12.81 -11.15
N LYS A 714 3.58 12.11 -11.89
CA LYS A 714 3.67 10.65 -12.14
C LYS A 714 4.29 10.18 -13.49
N PRO A 715 4.22 10.93 -14.62
CA PRO A 715 4.80 10.46 -15.91
C PRO A 715 6.33 10.49 -15.87
N PRO A 716 7.07 9.98 -16.90
CA PRO A 716 8.53 10.11 -16.90
C PRO A 716 8.90 11.57 -16.61
N SER A 717 9.39 11.84 -15.40
CA SER A 717 9.54 13.17 -14.87
C SER A 717 10.68 13.20 -13.87
N CYS A 718 11.42 14.28 -13.88
CA CYS A 718 12.49 14.55 -12.94
C CYS A 718 12.28 15.95 -12.39
N ILE A 719 11.95 16.02 -11.11
CA ILE A 719 11.55 17.25 -10.42
C ILE A 719 12.52 17.48 -9.27
N ILE A 720 13.04 18.69 -9.17
CA ILE A 720 14.08 19.12 -8.23
C ILE A 720 13.51 20.25 -7.38
N ALA A 721 13.57 20.06 -6.07
CA ALA A 721 13.40 21.10 -5.06
C ALA A 721 14.71 21.25 -4.27
N ASN A 722 14.74 22.18 -3.30
CA ASN A 722 15.92 22.46 -2.47
C ASN A 722 16.61 21.19 -1.92
N ASP A 723 15.85 20.41 -1.13
CA ASP A 723 16.37 19.23 -0.42
C ASP A 723 15.82 17.90 -0.99
N TRP A 724 15.13 17.95 -2.13
CA TRP A 724 14.36 16.83 -2.64
C TRP A 724 14.48 16.66 -4.14
N LEU A 725 14.68 15.42 -4.58
CA LEU A 725 14.58 14.98 -5.96
C LEU A 725 13.41 14.00 -6.07
N ALA A 726 12.47 14.27 -6.97
CA ALA A 726 11.38 13.35 -7.29
C ALA A 726 11.53 12.85 -8.73
N ILE A 727 11.59 11.53 -8.88
CA ILE A 727 11.63 10.86 -10.19
C ILE A 727 10.35 10.03 -10.30
N ASN A 728 9.53 10.30 -11.31
CA ASN A 728 8.26 9.60 -11.55
C ASN A 728 7.32 9.56 -10.31
N GLY A 729 7.37 10.62 -9.49
CA GLY A 729 6.55 10.77 -8.29
C GLY A 729 7.14 10.14 -7.03
N VAL A 730 8.30 9.49 -7.12
CA VAL A 730 9.04 8.96 -5.97
C VAL A 730 10.00 10.02 -5.46
N LYS A 731 9.71 10.56 -4.27
CA LYS A 731 10.46 11.64 -3.63
C LYS A 731 11.60 11.09 -2.76
N SER A 732 12.81 11.60 -2.97
CA SER A 732 14.03 11.22 -2.26
C SER A 732 14.83 12.44 -1.81
N CYS A 733 15.49 12.39 -0.65
CA CYS A 733 16.35 13.48 -0.19
C CYS A 733 17.55 13.63 -1.15
N SER A 734 17.82 14.85 -1.59
CA SER A 734 18.95 15.15 -2.48
C SER A 734 19.47 16.55 -2.21
N ASN A 735 20.79 16.74 -2.34
CA ASN A 735 21.43 18.06 -2.28
C ASN A 735 21.61 18.70 -3.67
N TYR A 736 21.16 18.05 -4.74
CA TYR A 736 21.31 18.57 -6.10
C TYR A 736 20.63 19.93 -6.30
N GLY A 737 19.52 20.18 -5.60
CA GLY A 737 18.77 21.42 -5.66
C GLY A 737 19.13 22.47 -4.60
N GLU A 738 20.20 22.29 -3.81
CA GLU A 738 20.50 23.12 -2.61
C GLU A 738 20.54 24.63 -2.91
N ARG A 739 20.96 25.02 -4.12
CA ARG A 739 20.99 26.43 -4.54
C ARG A 739 19.61 27.03 -4.76
N LEU A 740 18.58 26.22 -4.99
CA LEU A 740 17.20 26.68 -5.11
C LEU A 740 16.67 27.21 -3.76
N GLY A 741 17.20 26.77 -2.61
CA GLY A 741 16.75 27.22 -1.29
C GLY A 741 17.01 28.70 -0.99
N ASN A 742 18.01 29.30 -1.64
CA ASN A 742 18.51 30.65 -1.32
C ASN A 742 18.17 31.69 -2.41
N LEU A 743 17.10 31.47 -3.18
CA LEU A 743 16.72 32.35 -4.27
C LEU A 743 16.12 33.68 -3.78
N THR A 744 16.49 34.77 -4.45
CA THR A 744 16.07 36.15 -4.20
C THR A 744 15.46 36.78 -5.46
N ILE A 745 14.77 37.91 -5.30
CA ILE A 745 14.22 38.65 -6.45
C ILE A 745 15.38 39.07 -7.38
N GLY A 746 15.25 38.74 -8.66
CA GLY A 746 16.26 38.96 -9.70
C GLY A 746 17.11 37.73 -10.03
N ASP A 747 17.09 36.67 -9.21
CA ASP A 747 17.80 35.44 -9.52
C ASP A 747 17.19 34.73 -10.73
N LYS A 748 18.07 34.12 -11.53
CA LYS A 748 17.74 33.40 -12.77
C LYS A 748 17.86 31.90 -12.56
N VAL A 749 16.84 31.15 -12.97
CA VAL A 749 16.81 29.69 -12.89
C VAL A 749 16.54 29.13 -14.28
N GLY A 750 17.41 28.26 -14.76
CA GLY A 750 17.36 27.66 -16.07
C GLY A 750 17.29 26.13 -16.01
N LEU A 751 16.55 25.57 -16.97
CA LEU A 751 16.45 24.14 -17.23
C LEU A 751 17.06 23.85 -18.59
N ILE A 752 18.01 22.93 -18.61
CA ILE A 752 18.77 22.50 -19.79
C ILE A 752 18.48 21.02 -20.02
N LEU A 753 18.12 20.68 -21.25
CA LEU A 753 18.06 19.30 -21.71
C LEU A 753 19.36 19.01 -22.47
N THR A 754 20.22 18.13 -21.95
CA THR A 754 21.50 17.84 -22.61
C THR A 754 21.33 16.99 -23.88
N GLU A 755 22.39 16.86 -24.68
CA GLU A 755 22.46 15.95 -25.83
C GLU A 755 22.14 14.49 -25.45
N SER A 756 22.56 14.07 -24.26
CA SER A 756 22.23 12.76 -23.67
C SER A 756 20.82 12.69 -23.09
N ARG A 757 19.94 13.66 -23.39
CA ARG A 757 18.58 13.79 -22.85
C ARG A 757 18.52 13.72 -21.32
N CYS A 758 19.50 14.32 -20.65
CA CYS A 758 19.56 14.42 -19.19
C CYS A 758 19.08 15.80 -18.73
N LEU A 759 18.53 15.90 -17.52
CA LEU A 759 18.17 17.19 -16.92
C LEU A 759 19.41 17.84 -16.30
N GLN A 760 19.61 19.12 -16.59
CA GLN A 760 20.63 19.94 -15.97
C GLN A 760 20.02 21.29 -15.55
N ILE A 761 20.32 21.75 -14.34
CA ILE A 761 19.84 23.05 -13.84
C ILE A 761 20.94 24.12 -13.92
N SER A 762 20.54 25.36 -14.13
CA SER A 762 21.43 26.53 -14.16
C SER A 762 20.89 27.61 -13.23
N ILE A 763 21.68 28.10 -12.27
CA ILE A 763 21.26 29.17 -11.37
C ILE A 763 22.24 30.32 -11.49
N ASN A 764 21.76 31.50 -11.89
CA ASN A 764 22.57 32.69 -12.14
C ASN A 764 23.76 32.44 -13.08
N GLY A 765 23.58 31.57 -14.09
CA GLY A 765 24.61 31.21 -15.05
C GLY A 765 25.60 30.12 -14.57
N ILE A 766 25.47 29.65 -13.33
CA ILE A 766 26.21 28.49 -12.83
C ILE A 766 25.40 27.25 -13.21
N GLU A 767 25.94 26.42 -14.10
CA GLU A 767 25.33 25.17 -14.51
C GLU A 767 25.79 24.04 -13.59
N GLU A 768 24.84 23.28 -13.04
CA GLU A 768 25.12 22.08 -12.26
C GLU A 768 25.46 20.90 -13.19
N GLU A 769 25.99 19.80 -12.66
CA GLU A 769 26.26 18.59 -13.47
C GLU A 769 24.96 17.93 -13.95
N PRO A 770 24.87 17.38 -15.17
CA PRO A 770 23.64 16.73 -15.64
C PRO A 770 23.23 15.49 -14.80
N LEU A 771 21.94 15.38 -14.46
CA LEU A 771 21.36 14.17 -13.85
C LEU A 771 21.15 13.10 -14.93
N ALA A 772 21.87 11.99 -14.80
CA ALA A 772 21.83 10.84 -15.72
C ALA A 772 20.50 10.07 -15.68
N LEU A 773 19.42 10.73 -16.09
CA LEU A 773 18.06 10.22 -16.18
C LEU A 773 17.71 10.18 -17.66
N ASN A 774 17.83 9.01 -18.28
CA ASN A 774 17.58 8.85 -19.71
C ASN A 774 16.07 8.94 -19.97
N PHE A 775 15.59 10.11 -20.39
CA PHE A 775 14.22 10.23 -20.88
C PHE A 775 14.06 9.44 -22.20
N PRO A 776 12.93 8.73 -22.40
CA PRO A 776 12.72 7.85 -23.57
C PRO A 776 12.95 8.57 -24.91
N MET A 777 13.65 7.92 -25.86
CA MET A 777 13.85 8.49 -27.19
C MET A 777 12.51 8.60 -27.97
N GLY A 778 12.34 9.66 -28.75
CA GLY A 778 11.15 9.89 -29.58
C GLY A 778 9.95 10.55 -28.87
N GLN A 779 10.05 10.83 -27.56
CA GLN A 779 9.00 11.54 -26.82
C GLN A 779 9.38 13.02 -26.57
N SER A 780 8.40 13.92 -26.61
CA SER A 780 8.58 15.35 -26.32
C SER A 780 8.77 15.60 -24.82
N ILE A 781 9.79 16.38 -24.46
CA ILE A 781 10.13 16.74 -23.08
C ILE A 781 9.79 18.21 -22.85
N TYR A 782 9.12 18.51 -21.75
CA TYR A 782 8.70 19.87 -21.40
C TYR A 782 9.31 20.29 -20.07
N ALA A 783 9.66 21.57 -19.96
CA ALA A 783 10.09 22.17 -18.71
C ALA A 783 8.89 22.54 -17.84
N ILE A 784 9.03 22.32 -16.53
CA ILE A 784 8.02 22.64 -15.52
C ILE A 784 8.64 23.49 -14.40
N PHE A 785 7.85 24.44 -13.90
CA PHE A 785 8.17 25.29 -12.76
C PHE A 785 6.98 25.27 -11.81
N ASP A 786 7.20 25.13 -10.50
CA ASP A 786 6.15 25.24 -9.48
C ASP A 786 6.49 26.38 -8.54
N LEU A 787 5.64 27.41 -8.56
CA LEU A 787 5.71 28.61 -7.73
C LEU A 787 5.26 28.29 -6.29
N TYR A 788 5.91 27.29 -5.70
CA TYR A 788 5.62 26.79 -4.36
C TYR A 788 6.28 27.68 -3.29
N GLY A 789 5.61 27.83 -2.16
CA GLY A 789 6.14 28.56 -1.01
C GLY A 789 6.34 30.04 -1.30
N GLN A 790 7.55 30.54 -1.07
CA GLN A 790 7.86 31.96 -1.19
C GLN A 790 7.87 32.49 -2.63
N CYS A 791 7.99 31.63 -3.64
CA CYS A 791 8.00 32.07 -5.03
C CYS A 791 6.58 32.51 -5.46
N GLN A 792 6.42 33.77 -5.88
CA GLN A 792 5.12 34.33 -6.25
C GLN A 792 5.02 34.68 -7.73
N GLN A 793 6.10 35.16 -8.36
CA GLN A 793 6.07 35.49 -9.78
C GLN A 793 7.40 35.17 -10.46
N ILE A 794 7.30 34.53 -11.64
CA ILE A 794 8.44 34.26 -12.52
C ILE A 794 8.15 34.72 -13.95
N LYS A 795 9.20 35.09 -14.68
CA LYS A 795 9.12 35.50 -16.08
C LYS A 795 10.15 34.78 -16.94
N ILE A 796 9.74 34.30 -18.10
CA ILE A 796 10.62 33.66 -19.09
C ILE A 796 11.55 34.69 -19.71
N LEU A 797 12.84 34.35 -19.76
CA LEU A 797 13.87 35.13 -20.44
C LEU A 797 14.08 34.61 -21.87
N ASN A 798 13.30 35.12 -22.82
CA ASN A 798 13.51 34.85 -24.23
C ASN A 798 14.71 35.67 -24.75
N LYS A 799 15.67 35.01 -25.40
CA LYS A 799 16.80 35.69 -26.05
C LYS A 799 16.30 36.44 -27.28
N VAL A 800 15.98 37.72 -27.13
CA VAL A 800 15.77 38.63 -28.27
C VAL A 800 17.14 38.97 -28.84
N ALA A 801 17.35 38.73 -30.14
CA ALA A 801 18.49 39.29 -30.85
C ALA A 801 18.31 40.82 -30.86
N GLN A 802 19.02 41.52 -29.99
CA GLN A 802 19.09 42.98 -30.02
C GLN A 802 20.05 43.40 -31.15
N ASP A 803 19.50 43.65 -32.32
CA ASP A 803 19.97 44.77 -33.13
C ASP A 803 19.35 46.02 -32.51
N GLU A 804 20.12 46.81 -31.76
CA GLU A 804 19.80 48.22 -31.65
C GLU A 804 21.04 49.09 -31.46
N GLN A 805 21.09 50.06 -32.35
CA GLN A 805 22.18 50.94 -32.68
C GLN A 805 22.40 51.99 -31.60
N VAL A 806 23.67 52.34 -31.44
CA VAL A 806 24.15 53.51 -30.71
C VAL A 806 23.49 54.78 -31.29
N ILE A 807 22.62 55.43 -30.52
CA ILE A 807 22.35 56.86 -30.68
C ILE A 807 22.63 57.56 -29.35
N LYS A 808 23.78 58.22 -29.30
CA LYS A 808 24.11 59.25 -28.31
C LYS A 808 23.25 60.49 -28.57
N LYS A 809 22.64 61.07 -27.53
CA LYS A 809 22.45 62.53 -27.39
C LYS A 809 22.23 62.94 -25.92
N SER A 810 23.34 63.39 -25.34
CA SER A 810 23.57 64.55 -24.46
C SER A 810 22.41 65.41 -23.89
N ILE A 811 22.57 65.74 -22.57
CA ILE A 811 22.38 67.07 -21.91
C ILE A 811 20.88 67.46 -21.64
N ASP A 812 20.39 67.95 -20.50
CA ASP A 812 20.97 68.71 -19.37
C ASP A 812 20.15 68.60 -18.06
N CYS A 813 20.70 69.19 -16.99
CA CYS A 813 20.18 69.35 -15.63
C CYS A 813 18.92 70.22 -15.51
N GLU A 814 18.11 70.05 -14.44
CA GLU A 814 17.70 71.15 -13.55
C GLU A 814 17.00 70.69 -12.25
N LYS A 815 17.40 71.33 -11.14
CA LYS A 815 16.76 71.36 -9.81
C LYS A 815 15.61 72.37 -9.82
N ALA A 816 14.56 72.16 -9.02
CA ALA A 816 13.98 73.20 -8.14
C ALA A 816 12.88 72.64 -7.21
N ASP A 817 12.87 73.19 -6.01
CA ASP A 817 11.97 72.98 -4.87
C ASP A 817 10.58 73.63 -5.00
N LEU A 818 9.77 73.45 -3.94
CA LEU A 818 8.70 74.31 -3.40
C LEU A 818 7.22 73.89 -3.62
N GLU A 819 6.72 73.23 -2.57
CA GLU A 819 5.66 73.71 -1.66
C GLU A 819 4.29 74.20 -2.18
N SER A 820 3.28 73.50 -1.63
CA SER A 820 2.20 74.04 -0.77
C SER A 820 0.77 74.15 -1.31
N CYS A 821 -0.11 73.54 -0.50
CA CYS A 821 -1.32 74.12 0.09
C CYS A 821 -2.65 74.16 -0.68
N GLU A 822 -3.60 73.34 -0.18
CA GLU A 822 -4.80 73.74 0.63
C GLU A 822 -6.09 73.02 0.20
N LYS A 823 -6.65 72.15 1.08
CA LYS A 823 -7.87 72.33 1.93
C LYS A 823 -9.18 72.02 1.15
N GLU A 824 -10.26 71.45 1.71
CA GLU A 824 -10.77 71.33 3.08
C GLU A 824 -11.97 70.36 3.14
N GLY A 825 -12.37 69.95 4.37
CA GLY A 825 -13.68 69.39 4.76
C GLY A 825 -13.69 67.89 5.08
N SER A 826 -13.46 67.37 6.31
CA SER A 826 -14.16 67.54 7.61
C SER A 826 -15.64 67.08 7.53
N GLU A 827 -16.22 66.24 8.39
CA GLU A 827 -16.15 66.06 9.85
C GLU A 827 -16.81 64.71 10.26
N THR A 828 -16.22 63.93 11.19
CA THR A 828 -16.58 63.72 12.63
C THR A 828 -17.60 62.61 12.91
N LYS A 829 -17.65 61.88 14.05
CA LYS A 829 -16.76 61.49 15.17
C LYS A 829 -17.66 60.70 16.15
N LEU A 830 -17.06 59.90 17.05
CA LEU A 830 -17.43 59.62 18.47
C LEU A 830 -17.20 58.12 18.81
N THR A 831 -16.11 57.66 19.45
CA THR A 831 -15.57 57.79 20.85
C THR A 831 -16.13 56.75 21.85
N LEU A 832 -15.38 55.74 22.34
CA LEU A 832 -14.35 55.65 23.46
C LEU A 832 -14.99 55.14 24.80
N PRO A 833 -14.30 54.86 25.96
CA PRO A 833 -12.88 54.55 26.36
C PRO A 833 -12.66 53.42 27.47
N ILE A 834 -11.51 52.68 27.61
CA ILE A 834 -10.28 52.79 28.52
C ILE A 834 -10.41 52.09 29.94
N PRO A 835 -9.38 51.79 30.83
CA PRO A 835 -7.87 51.88 30.84
C PRO A 835 -7.05 50.67 31.41
N SER A 836 -5.70 50.74 31.26
CA SER A 836 -4.66 50.93 32.34
C SER A 836 -3.30 50.29 31.95
N ALA A 837 -2.21 51.03 31.67
CA ALA A 837 -1.19 51.61 32.59
C ALA A 837 -0.04 50.62 32.96
N SER A 838 1.28 50.87 32.97
CA SER A 838 2.19 51.96 32.56
C SER A 838 3.69 51.51 32.68
N THR A 839 4.59 52.08 31.84
CA THR A 839 5.96 52.67 32.09
C THR A 839 7.02 51.96 32.98
N SER A 840 8.36 52.02 32.79
CA SER A 840 9.28 53.05 32.23
C SER A 840 10.78 52.59 32.19
N VAL A 841 11.50 52.98 31.12
CA VAL A 841 12.85 53.62 30.94
C VAL A 841 13.80 53.85 32.17
N THR A 842 15.15 53.95 32.16
CA THR A 842 16.28 54.14 31.18
C THR A 842 17.66 54.14 31.90
N SER A 843 18.79 53.96 31.16
CA SER A 843 20.20 54.51 31.34
C SER A 843 21.02 54.13 32.61
N SER A 844 22.36 54.06 32.71
CA SER A 844 23.58 54.36 31.90
C SER A 844 24.85 53.77 32.62
N VAL A 845 26.03 53.92 31.99
CA VAL A 845 27.37 53.30 32.16
C VAL A 845 28.18 53.68 33.44
N ILE A 846 29.08 52.76 33.93
CA ILE A 846 30.53 52.93 34.36
C ILE A 846 30.96 52.07 35.60
N MET A 847 31.86 51.11 35.32
CA MET A 847 33.06 50.53 35.98
C MET A 847 33.19 50.09 37.48
N LYS A 848 33.76 48.87 37.59
CA LYS A 848 34.73 48.27 38.54
C LYS A 848 34.27 47.88 39.96
N THR A 849 34.13 46.56 40.20
CA THR A 849 35.07 45.70 40.96
C THR A 849 34.50 44.28 41.23
N SER A 850 35.40 43.28 41.18
CA SER A 850 35.37 41.94 41.79
C SER A 850 34.13 41.01 41.67
N HIS A 851 34.33 39.94 40.89
CA HIS A 851 33.78 38.58 40.99
C HIS A 851 32.28 38.39 41.33
N ILE A 852 31.51 37.90 40.34
CA ILE A 852 30.66 36.69 40.37
C ILE A 852 30.15 36.41 38.93
N ASN A 853 30.11 35.14 38.56
CA ASN A 853 29.98 34.54 37.21
C ASN A 853 28.80 35.03 36.34
N THR A 854 29.07 35.29 35.05
CA THR A 854 28.09 35.31 33.95
C THR A 854 27.88 33.91 33.34
N PRO A 855 26.68 33.53 32.89
CA PRO A 855 26.44 32.24 32.23
C PRO A 855 26.89 32.28 30.75
N LEU A 856 27.71 31.30 30.33
CA LEU A 856 28.16 31.13 28.94
C LEU A 856 26.99 30.83 28.00
N LYS A 857 26.89 31.58 26.89
CA LYS A 857 25.84 31.46 25.86
C LYS A 857 26.11 30.41 24.77
N SER A 858 27.25 29.72 24.74
CA SER A 858 27.45 28.58 23.83
C SER A 858 28.32 27.49 24.47
N CYS A 859 27.87 26.25 24.35
CA CYS A 859 28.57 25.08 24.88
C CYS A 859 29.17 24.29 23.70
N PRO A 860 30.50 24.22 23.55
CA PRO A 860 31.14 23.52 22.43
C PRO A 860 30.72 22.05 22.32
N TYR A 861 30.51 21.40 23.48
CA TYR A 861 30.02 20.02 23.53
C TYR A 861 28.59 19.88 22.99
N LYS A 862 27.72 20.85 23.29
CA LYS A 862 26.34 20.89 22.76
C LYS A 862 26.35 20.98 21.23
N GLU A 863 27.17 21.88 20.67
CA GLU A 863 27.31 22.07 19.22
C GLU A 863 27.85 20.81 18.52
N GLU A 864 28.77 20.10 19.16
CA GLU A 864 29.31 18.85 18.63
C GLU A 864 28.25 17.74 18.56
N VAL A 865 27.45 17.58 19.62
CA VAL A 865 26.38 16.59 19.64
C VAL A 865 25.26 16.95 18.65
N GLU A 866 24.95 18.24 18.48
CA GLU A 866 24.02 18.72 17.45
C GLU A 866 24.50 18.41 16.03
N LYS A 867 25.79 18.61 15.74
CA LYS A 867 26.37 18.22 14.45
C LYS A 867 26.24 16.72 14.22
N PHE A 868 26.40 15.90 15.26
CA PHE A 868 26.20 14.47 15.16
C PHE A 868 24.72 14.10 14.90
N LYS A 869 23.77 14.74 15.60
CA LYS A 869 22.32 14.56 15.36
C LYS A 869 21.98 14.78 13.87
N LYS A 870 22.52 15.83 13.25
CA LYS A 870 22.28 16.12 11.82
C LYS A 870 22.75 14.99 10.90
N LYS A 871 23.82 14.27 11.26
CA LYS A 871 24.30 13.09 10.51
C LYS A 871 23.37 11.88 10.59
N LEU A 872 22.44 11.85 11.56
CA LEU A 872 21.41 10.80 11.65
C LEU A 872 20.24 11.03 10.68
N LEU A 873 20.22 12.17 9.97
CA LEU A 873 19.19 12.52 8.97
C LEU A 873 17.75 12.39 9.52
N LEU A 874 17.56 12.71 10.80
CA LEU A 874 16.25 12.71 11.45
C LEU A 874 15.50 13.99 11.04
N PRO A 875 14.30 13.89 10.46
CA PRO A 875 13.46 15.04 10.14
C PRO A 875 13.17 15.92 11.35
N ASP A 876 13.13 17.22 11.12
CA ASP A 876 12.92 18.21 12.18
C ASP A 876 11.52 18.14 12.80
N HIS A 877 10.52 17.59 12.11
CA HIS A 877 9.15 17.50 12.64
C HIS A 877 9.03 16.64 13.91
N TYR A 878 9.97 15.73 14.17
CA TYR A 878 10.00 14.96 15.41
C TYR A 878 10.38 15.80 16.63
N PHE A 879 11.01 16.96 16.45
CA PHE A 879 11.60 17.75 17.52
C PHE A 879 10.80 19.02 17.75
N ASN A 880 10.66 19.37 19.03
CA ASN A 880 10.03 20.61 19.42
C ASN A 880 10.92 21.81 19.02
N VAL A 881 10.32 22.99 18.89
CA VAL A 881 11.00 24.27 18.60
C VAL A 881 11.91 24.71 19.75
N GLU A 882 11.75 24.12 20.95
CA GLU A 882 12.61 24.38 22.11
C GLU A 882 14.08 24.03 21.87
N GLU A 883 14.99 24.85 22.40
CA GLU A 883 16.42 24.62 22.24
C GLU A 883 16.89 23.34 22.96
N PRO A 884 17.81 22.58 22.36
CA PRO A 884 18.41 21.43 23.02
C PRO A 884 19.16 21.81 24.29
N ILE A 885 19.04 20.94 25.29
CA ILE A 885 19.54 21.17 26.64
C ILE A 885 20.80 20.35 26.86
N CYS A 886 21.90 21.00 27.23
CA CYS A 886 23.17 20.33 27.51
C CYS A 886 23.38 20.11 29.02
N TYR A 887 23.73 18.88 29.40
CA TYR A 887 24.06 18.47 30.76
C TYR A 887 25.55 18.08 30.90
N CYS A 888 26.45 18.69 30.14
CA CYS A 888 27.89 18.47 30.35
C CYS A 888 28.33 19.00 31.74
N GLN A 889 29.52 18.60 32.20
CA GLN A 889 30.02 18.96 33.53
C GLN A 889 30.01 20.47 33.83
N TYR A 890 30.13 21.31 32.80
CA TYR A 890 30.07 22.77 32.91
C TYR A 890 28.62 23.29 32.94
N CYS A 891 27.76 22.82 32.02
CA CYS A 891 26.37 23.26 31.93
C CYS A 891 25.52 22.78 33.11
N SER A 892 25.78 21.59 33.65
CA SER A 892 25.06 21.08 34.83
C SER A 892 25.38 21.86 36.10
N LYS A 893 26.62 22.34 36.29
CA LYS A 893 27.00 23.16 37.46
C LYS A 893 26.41 24.57 37.44
N ALA A 894 26.08 25.07 36.24
CA ALA A 894 25.47 26.38 36.06
C ALA A 894 23.95 26.39 36.32
N ARG A 895 23.32 25.21 36.42
CA ARG A 895 21.89 25.05 36.73
C ARG A 895 21.70 24.86 38.24
N SER A 896 20.72 25.56 38.81
CA SER A 896 20.38 25.48 40.24
C SER A 896 19.91 24.07 40.64
N SER A 897 20.22 23.66 41.87
CA SER A 897 20.11 22.31 42.44
C SER A 897 18.71 21.69 42.56
N ASP A 898 17.69 22.27 41.94
CA ASP A 898 16.29 21.86 42.15
C ASP A 898 15.79 20.78 41.19
N GLU A 899 16.51 20.48 40.10
CA GLU A 899 16.17 19.38 39.19
C GLU A 899 17.00 18.12 39.49
N LYS A 900 16.36 17.12 40.11
CA LYS A 900 16.90 15.78 40.40
C LYS A 900 17.12 14.91 39.15
N GLU A 901 17.36 15.47 37.97
CA GLU A 901 17.61 14.71 36.75
C GLU A 901 19.11 14.41 36.58
N ASN A 902 19.52 13.16 36.81
CA ASN A 902 20.90 12.72 36.75
C ASN A 902 21.37 12.48 35.30
N LEU A 903 21.49 13.56 34.52
CA LEU A 903 21.76 13.54 33.07
C LEU A 903 23.20 13.94 32.72
N LEU A 904 24.15 13.85 33.66
CA LEU A 904 25.52 14.32 33.44
C LEU A 904 26.17 13.70 32.18
N GLY A 905 26.60 14.57 31.27
CA GLY A 905 27.23 14.22 29.99
C GLY A 905 26.27 14.06 28.81
N TRP A 906 24.95 14.17 29.00
CA TRP A 906 23.97 14.02 27.92
C TRP A 906 23.54 15.37 27.34
N VAL A 907 23.10 15.36 26.07
CA VAL A 907 22.38 16.47 25.43
C VAL A 907 20.97 15.98 25.12
N LYS A 908 19.97 16.72 25.61
CA LYS A 908 18.54 16.44 25.49
C LYS A 908 17.93 17.23 24.35
N PHE A 909 17.29 16.54 23.43
CA PHE A 909 16.55 17.06 22.29
C PHE A 909 15.06 16.80 22.53
N PRO A 910 14.27 17.81 22.94
CA PRO A 910 12.83 17.65 23.17
C PRO A 910 12.10 17.18 21.91
N LEU A 911 11.16 16.23 22.06
CA LEU A 911 10.34 15.72 20.96
C LEU A 911 9.01 16.48 20.88
N SER A 912 8.44 16.56 19.67
CA SER A 912 7.10 17.08 19.43
C SER A 912 6.08 16.04 19.86
N ILE A 913 5.41 16.25 20.99
CA ILE A 913 4.37 15.33 21.49
C ILE A 913 3.08 15.58 20.72
N SER A 914 2.65 14.60 19.92
CA SER A 914 1.40 14.66 19.15
C SER A 914 0.27 13.99 19.94
N GLU A 915 -0.29 14.61 21.00
CA GLU A 915 -1.60 14.22 21.55
C GLU A 915 -2.07 15.11 22.73
N ASN A 916 -3.39 15.30 22.83
CA ASN A 916 -4.11 15.97 23.92
C ASN A 916 -4.21 15.07 25.18
N MET A 917 -3.10 14.58 25.73
CA MET A 917 -3.08 13.78 26.97
C MET A 917 -2.42 14.53 28.12
N SER A 918 -3.07 14.60 29.29
CA SER A 918 -2.47 15.15 30.50
C SER A 918 -1.47 14.17 31.10
N THR A 919 -0.19 14.52 31.04
CA THR A 919 0.94 13.69 31.53
C THR A 919 1.60 14.26 32.79
N ASP A 920 1.03 15.28 33.44
CA ASP A 920 1.64 16.06 34.53
C ASP A 920 2.00 15.24 35.79
N LYS A 921 1.52 14.00 35.89
CA LYS A 921 1.76 13.07 37.02
C LYS A 921 2.55 11.82 36.63
N TRP A 922 3.07 11.74 35.40
CA TRP A 922 3.78 10.55 34.92
C TRP A 922 5.24 10.55 35.39
N HIS A 923 5.80 9.35 35.56
CA HIS A 923 7.17 9.17 36.04
C HIS A 923 8.17 9.31 34.88
N TYR A 924 9.34 9.88 35.15
CA TYR A 924 10.44 9.88 34.19
C TYR A 924 11.20 8.54 34.21
N ALA A 925 11.49 8.02 33.03
CA ALA A 925 12.40 6.89 32.85
C ALA A 925 13.21 7.04 31.57
N PHE A 926 14.12 6.10 31.32
CA PHE A 926 15.08 6.15 30.23
C PHE A 926 15.16 4.80 29.50
N TYR A 927 15.11 4.85 28.18
CA TYR A 927 15.24 3.69 27.31
C TYR A 927 16.50 3.80 26.45
N PHE A 928 17.45 2.90 26.65
CA PHE A 928 18.69 2.86 25.85
C PHE A 928 18.43 2.21 24.49
N THR A 929 18.97 2.81 23.43
CA THR A 929 18.88 2.23 22.08
C THR A 929 20.22 2.31 21.35
N LYS A 930 20.44 1.38 20.42
CA LYS A 930 21.49 1.54 19.41
C LYS A 930 21.10 2.67 18.45
N LEU A 931 22.09 3.30 17.82
CA LEU A 931 21.85 4.39 16.86
C LEU A 931 20.91 3.99 15.71
N GLY A 932 21.03 2.77 15.18
CA GLY A 932 20.14 2.26 14.13
C GLY A 932 18.66 2.14 14.54
N GLY A 933 18.37 2.06 15.84
CA GLY A 933 17.01 2.02 16.37
C GLY A 933 16.36 3.39 16.56
N VAL A 934 17.13 4.50 16.48
CA VAL A 934 16.61 5.85 16.79
C VAL A 934 15.50 6.27 15.84
N ARG A 935 15.72 6.15 14.53
CA ARG A 935 14.72 6.48 13.50
C ARG A 935 13.49 5.58 13.61
N CYS A 936 13.72 4.28 13.77
CA CYS A 936 12.70 3.24 13.95
C CYS A 936 11.75 3.54 15.12
N ILE A 937 12.28 4.02 16.25
CA ILE A 937 11.51 4.43 17.43
C ILE A 937 10.73 5.72 17.17
N LEU A 938 11.35 6.71 16.51
CA LEU A 938 10.68 7.98 16.20
C LEU A 938 9.51 7.80 15.22
N ASP A 939 9.67 6.96 14.20
CA ASP A 939 8.66 6.73 13.16
C ASP A 939 7.40 6.06 13.70
N ARG A 940 7.54 5.18 14.70
CA ARG A 940 6.42 4.51 15.36
C ARG A 940 5.93 5.20 16.63
N GLY A 941 6.65 6.19 17.14
CA GLY A 941 6.30 6.90 18.37
C GLY A 941 6.43 6.08 19.66
N GLN A 942 7.10 4.92 19.64
CA GLN A 942 7.25 4.05 20.83
C GLN A 942 8.60 3.31 20.89
N PRO A 943 9.12 2.99 22.10
CA PRO A 943 10.35 2.19 22.24
C PRO A 943 10.20 0.76 21.71
N LEU A 944 11.34 0.15 21.37
CA LEU A 944 11.37 -1.24 20.90
C LEU A 944 11.23 -2.23 22.07
N THR A 945 10.61 -3.39 21.82
CA THR A 945 10.57 -4.49 22.80
C THR A 945 11.95 -5.15 22.96
N LYS A 946 12.14 -5.95 24.00
CA LYS A 946 13.43 -6.59 24.34
C LYS A 946 14.03 -7.39 23.17
N GLY A 947 13.20 -7.98 22.31
CA GLY A 947 13.60 -8.71 21.10
C GLY A 947 13.91 -7.80 19.92
N GLN A 948 13.06 -6.81 19.68
CA GLN A 948 13.23 -5.80 18.62
C GLN A 948 14.50 -4.96 18.86
N ALA A 949 14.80 -4.65 20.12
CA ALA A 949 15.99 -3.89 20.54
C ALA A 949 17.32 -4.61 20.20
N LYS A 950 17.31 -5.95 20.09
CA LYS A 950 18.51 -6.72 19.72
C LYS A 950 18.91 -6.49 18.27
N TRP A 951 17.94 -6.40 17.37
CA TRP A 951 18.13 -6.37 15.91
C TRP A 951 17.87 -4.99 15.28
N CYS A 952 17.33 -4.04 16.03
CA CYS A 952 16.97 -2.70 15.54
C CYS A 952 15.98 -2.72 14.34
N ASN A 953 15.16 -3.76 14.25
CA ASN A 953 14.16 -3.94 13.19
C ASN A 953 12.85 -4.48 13.78
N PHE A 954 11.77 -4.40 12.99
CA PHE A 954 10.44 -4.90 13.37
C PHE A 954 10.17 -6.33 12.84
N THR A 955 11.00 -6.81 11.93
CA THR A 955 10.87 -8.11 11.26
C THR A 955 11.58 -9.20 12.06
N GLY A 956 10.91 -9.65 13.13
CA GLY A 956 11.42 -10.70 14.00
C GLY A 956 10.69 -10.80 15.34
N GLN A 957 9.36 -10.71 15.37
CA GLN A 957 8.61 -10.95 16.60
C GLN A 957 8.48 -12.45 16.86
N LYS A 958 9.14 -12.93 17.92
CA LYS A 958 8.62 -14.05 18.69
C LYS A 958 7.39 -13.51 19.44
N ALA A 959 6.25 -14.19 19.39
CA ALA A 959 4.98 -13.65 19.93
C ALA A 959 5.00 -13.28 21.42
N ASP A 960 5.99 -13.75 22.19
CA ASP A 960 6.09 -13.46 23.63
C ASP A 960 6.89 -12.18 23.94
N ASP A 961 7.46 -11.52 22.93
CA ASP A 961 8.38 -10.38 23.10
C ASP A 961 7.67 -9.02 22.95
N VAL A 962 6.70 -8.81 23.85
CA VAL A 962 5.94 -7.55 24.02
C VAL A 962 6.47 -6.67 25.16
N GLN A 963 7.50 -7.16 25.86
CA GLN A 963 8.06 -6.46 27.02
C GLN A 963 9.04 -5.37 26.59
N ILE A 964 8.74 -4.13 26.93
CA ILE A 964 9.67 -3.02 26.83
C ILE A 964 10.39 -2.88 28.16
N VAL A 965 11.71 -2.85 28.11
CA VAL A 965 12.60 -2.73 29.27
C VAL A 965 13.25 -1.35 29.26
N PHE A 966 13.14 -0.63 30.37
CA PHE A 966 13.65 0.73 30.56
C PHE A 966 14.12 0.92 32.01
N TYR A 967 14.70 2.09 32.30
CA TYR A 967 15.45 2.31 33.54
C TYR A 967 15.05 3.62 34.20
N PRO A 968 14.98 3.68 35.55
CA PRO A 968 14.68 4.91 36.27
C PRO A 968 15.83 5.94 36.22
N SER A 969 17.05 5.54 35.84
CA SER A 969 18.20 6.44 35.73
C SER A 969 19.16 6.02 34.61
N LEU A 970 19.98 6.97 34.14
CA LEU A 970 21.00 6.75 33.12
C LEU A 970 22.35 6.27 33.67
N GLN A 971 22.48 6.06 34.99
CA GLN A 971 23.74 5.60 35.60
C GLN A 971 24.13 4.18 35.19
N THR A 972 23.18 3.45 34.62
CA THR A 972 23.29 2.05 34.20
C THR A 972 23.75 1.94 32.74
N ILE A 973 25.02 2.25 32.44
CA ILE A 973 25.56 2.03 31.09
C ILE A 973 26.31 0.69 31.06
N VAL A 974 25.64 -0.36 30.60
CA VAL A 974 26.26 -1.66 30.26
C VAL A 974 26.33 -1.86 28.74
N THR A 975 25.82 -0.91 27.96
CA THR A 975 25.74 -0.99 26.50
C THR A 975 27.00 -0.44 25.84
N LYS A 976 27.47 -1.06 24.74
CA LYS A 976 28.60 -0.57 23.95
C LYS A 976 28.15 0.59 23.06
N GLY A 977 28.82 1.73 23.16
CA GLY A 977 28.57 2.88 22.28
C GLY A 977 29.00 2.61 20.84
N TYR A 978 28.42 3.37 19.91
CA TYR A 978 28.84 3.34 18.51
C TYR A 978 30.20 4.01 18.35
N LYS A 979 31.18 3.28 17.82
CA LYS A 979 32.51 3.84 17.55
C LYS A 979 32.50 4.66 16.27
N THR A 980 32.81 5.94 16.40
CA THR A 980 33.07 6.85 15.28
C THR A 980 34.46 6.61 14.70
N GLU A 981 34.73 7.15 13.51
CA GLU A 981 36.03 7.11 12.83
C GLU A 981 37.19 7.61 13.71
N ASN A 982 36.90 8.53 14.63
CA ASN A 982 37.87 9.10 15.57
C ASN A 982 37.97 8.31 16.88
N ASN A 983 37.50 7.06 16.90
CA ASN A 983 37.53 6.15 18.05
C ASN A 983 36.75 6.63 19.30
N ARG A 984 35.87 7.63 19.13
CA ARG A 984 34.93 8.10 20.16
C ARG A 984 33.64 7.31 20.11
N GLU A 985 33.02 7.11 21.26
CA GLU A 985 31.81 6.31 21.40
C GLU A 985 30.57 7.19 21.54
N VAL A 986 29.54 6.88 20.76
CA VAL A 986 28.27 7.60 20.77
C VAL A 986 27.17 6.73 21.33
N TYR A 987 26.42 7.31 22.26
CA TYR A 987 25.35 6.66 22.99
C TYR A 987 24.03 7.39 22.69
N ALA A 988 22.96 6.62 22.55
CA ALA A 988 21.61 7.14 22.36
C ALA A 988 20.64 6.52 23.37
N ALA A 989 19.76 7.36 23.89
CA ALA A 989 18.66 6.95 24.76
C ALA A 989 17.44 7.83 24.51
N PHE A 990 16.26 7.36 24.90
CA PHE A 990 15.04 8.16 24.95
C PHE A 990 14.68 8.43 26.40
N GLN A 991 14.34 9.68 26.72
CA GLN A 991 13.61 10.00 27.94
C GLN A 991 12.13 9.66 27.70
N LEU A 992 11.56 8.88 28.61
CA LEU A 992 10.19 8.44 28.59
C LEU A 992 9.40 9.10 29.71
N LEU A 993 8.14 9.42 29.42
CA LEU A 993 7.11 9.57 30.44
C LEU A 993 6.40 8.23 30.58
N VAL A 994 6.30 7.74 31.82
CA VAL A 994 5.76 6.43 32.15
C VAL A 994 4.57 6.59 33.06
N LYS A 995 3.44 6.00 32.67
CA LYS A 995 2.21 6.03 33.45
C LYS A 995 2.43 5.35 34.82
N PRO A 996 2.12 6.01 35.95
CA PRO A 996 2.27 5.41 37.26
C PRO A 996 1.39 4.15 37.39
N GLY A 997 1.97 3.07 37.91
CA GLY A 997 1.27 1.77 38.05
C GLY A 997 1.26 0.90 36.79
N ALA A 998 1.72 1.41 35.65
CA ALA A 998 1.75 0.69 34.37
C ALA A 998 3.09 0.00 34.08
N TYR A 999 3.91 -0.27 35.11
CA TYR A 999 5.21 -0.91 34.96
C TYR A 999 5.57 -1.73 36.20
N SER A 1000 6.33 -2.80 35.98
CA SER A 1000 6.89 -3.66 37.03
C SER A 1000 8.33 -3.28 37.31
N ILE A 1001 8.78 -3.48 38.56
CA ILE A 1001 10.14 -3.21 39.01
C ILE A 1001 10.80 -4.54 39.37
N SER A 1002 11.83 -4.92 38.65
CA SER A 1002 12.69 -6.05 39.05
C SER A 1002 13.87 -5.55 39.86
N ARG A 1003 14.16 -6.24 40.97
CA ARG A 1003 15.30 -5.96 41.88
C ARG A 1003 16.27 -7.14 41.97
N ASP A 1004 16.15 -8.12 41.08
CA ASP A 1004 16.94 -9.36 41.11
C ASP A 1004 18.40 -9.19 40.66
N THR A 1005 18.80 -7.96 40.30
CA THR A 1005 20.15 -7.58 39.86
C THR A 1005 20.61 -6.31 40.58
N ASP A 1006 21.92 -6.03 40.62
CA ASP A 1006 22.51 -4.77 41.14
C ASP A 1006 21.96 -3.49 40.44
N ILE A 1007 21.16 -3.67 39.40
CA ILE A 1007 20.54 -2.67 38.56
C ILE A 1007 19.02 -2.72 38.74
N THR A 1008 18.39 -1.58 38.99
CA THR A 1008 16.93 -1.46 39.03
C THR A 1008 16.38 -1.42 37.61
N GLU A 1009 15.71 -2.49 37.17
CA GLU A 1009 15.09 -2.60 35.85
C GLU A 1009 13.57 -2.35 35.95
N TRP A 1010 13.05 -1.48 35.08
CA TRP A 1010 11.61 -1.27 34.91
C TRP A 1010 11.16 -1.93 33.61
N SER A 1011 9.96 -2.51 33.61
CA SER A 1011 9.42 -3.07 32.39
C SER A 1011 7.91 -2.94 32.31
N THR A 1012 7.41 -2.74 31.08
CA THR A 1012 5.98 -2.73 30.79
C THR A 1012 5.67 -3.58 29.57
N LYS A 1013 4.44 -4.11 29.56
CA LYS A 1013 3.80 -4.74 28.41
C LYS A 1013 2.52 -3.98 28.02
N GLU A 1014 2.18 -2.91 28.76
CA GLU A 1014 0.97 -2.12 28.55
C GLU A 1014 1.18 -1.14 27.39
N SER A 1015 0.37 -1.26 26.34
CA SER A 1015 0.37 -0.32 25.22
C SER A 1015 -0.15 1.05 25.68
N GLY A 1016 0.48 2.13 25.22
CA GLY A 1016 0.14 3.50 25.63
C GLY A 1016 0.59 3.89 27.05
N ALA A 1017 1.33 3.03 27.76
CA ALA A 1017 1.89 3.35 29.07
C ALA A 1017 3.17 4.20 29.01
N LEU A 1018 3.74 4.37 27.82
CA LEU A 1018 4.99 5.08 27.57
C LEU A 1018 4.75 6.18 26.53
N VAL A 1019 5.26 7.37 26.80
CA VAL A 1019 5.32 8.47 25.83
C VAL A 1019 6.78 8.87 25.65
N LEU A 1020 7.21 9.01 24.39
CA LEU A 1020 8.54 9.53 24.06
C LEU A 1020 8.59 11.03 24.36
N ASN A 1021 9.43 11.45 25.30
CA ASN A 1021 9.54 12.84 25.73
C ASN A 1021 10.71 13.58 25.07
N ALA A 1022 11.88 12.94 25.02
CA ALA A 1022 13.08 13.53 24.44
C ALA A 1022 14.05 12.47 23.91
N LEU A 1023 14.80 12.81 22.87
CA LEU A 1023 15.99 12.05 22.45
C LEU A 1023 17.20 12.56 23.22
N LEU A 1024 17.99 11.65 23.78
CA LEU A 1024 19.22 11.92 24.51
C LEU A 1024 20.40 11.38 23.72
N LEU A 1025 21.42 12.21 23.48
CA LEU A 1025 22.67 11.80 22.84
C LEU A 1025 23.87 12.15 23.73
N LYS A 1026 24.88 11.28 23.73
CA LYS A 1026 26.14 11.48 24.44
C LYS A 1026 27.29 11.00 23.57
N ILE A 1027 28.34 11.83 23.46
CA ILE A 1027 29.61 11.48 22.80
C ILE A 1027 30.68 11.40 23.89
N GLN A 1028 31.41 10.29 23.95
CA GLN A 1028 32.47 10.04 24.93
C GLN A 1028 33.79 9.65 24.26
#